data_AF-A0A517YAV9-F1
#
_entry.id   AF-A0A517YAV9-F1
#
_cell.length_a   1.000
_cell.length_b   1.000
_cell.length_c   1.000
_cell.angle_alpha   90.00
_cell.angle_beta   90.00
_cell.angle_gamma   90.00
#
_symmetry.space_group_name_H-M   'P 1'
#
loop_
_entity.id
_entity.type
_entity.pdbx_description
1 polymer ?
#
loop_
_entity_poly.entity_id
_entity_poly.type
_entity_poly.pdbx_seq_one_letter_code
_entity_poly.pdbx_strand_id
1 'polypeptide(L)'
;MIRALSQWLDRRIGYNKLLADALYEPIPGGARWRYITGSMLVFAFTVQAITGIFLWMAYSPSSQTAYESVYYIQHEMTGGWLLRGVHHFMAQAMVVVMGIHLLQVIVDGAYRAPREVNYWLGLVLMQIVMGLGLTGYLLPWDQKGYWATNVATNLATLVPVVGKDLQLLAVGGSEYGHHTLTRFFAMHTGVLPSLLVIFLAAHIAVFRKHGITTHPRPNAKNEYFWPKQVLFDAVGCLVLLAIVLLCVIHWDVPNAVAGRLPIAHQGAELGAPADPSEPYDAARPEWYYLFLFQLLKYFHGNTEIIGALVIPGVVMTILALAPFIGMSKAGHYFNVGFILFLLVGAMALTGIALQEDANNPDFQKAKILAHQNAERTYDLINRQEWVIPDEQKPDEGELSDKRFIQRQGAVYLLRNDPLTQGPRLFAQHCASCHDYRAPTADKPPEKAADHEHAAAVRFANQMLPPKTTGSGKEIKVVRDSAGKVVYDETLPYSGAPNLYGFASREWIKGFLNPEQLTAVSVGDAIPSPNPAVAKQNDHPDNHLKPITADYFGHTNQREGRMVEWLKTHQADLEGTTDDGVNKLDAIAAALSAQAKLPSQKEIDSQDQSKLIRAGIGLIQQNCTNECHRFGDHGQLGLAPDLTGYGSYEWMLGLVSNPEHERFYGSGNDRMPKFAEDLDRPAKHSVSVRELSLIIAWLRGEYYDPHSKQPQLPPTEEFARQTVRKSRELENQPLAIVGGEKPSKADKVEQLFVSNCSQCHSHSDSSGNGVVSRQATAPNLFGFGSRAWLAGLLDPKQIAGPNYFGRTKKHFEGDMVDFVKDNMTTLDDDGKKQVADLIAALSAEAKLPAQAELDKQAADDGTLMRGRTAFETSFATSSCVDCHKIGDLGDLGSAPDLTGWGSQEWLERFIADPAHASFYGENNDRMPLFGKAGPGAKGSLLTKQQISDLARWLRGEKLE
;
A
#
# COMPACT_ATOMS: atom_id res chain seq x y z
N MET A 1 11.15 -33.55 -65.63
CA MET A 1 10.50 -34.03 -64.39
C MET A 1 9.30 -33.19 -63.97
N ILE A 2 9.46 -31.89 -63.68
CA ILE A 2 8.36 -31.01 -63.23
C ILE A 2 7.17 -30.97 -64.21
N ARG A 3 7.42 -30.82 -65.53
CA ARG A 3 6.35 -30.87 -66.55
C ARG A 3 5.62 -32.20 -66.61
N ALA A 4 6.33 -33.32 -66.43
CA ALA A 4 5.72 -34.66 -66.46
C ALA A 4 4.85 -34.89 -65.22
N LEU A 5 5.30 -34.42 -64.04
CA LEU A 5 4.53 -34.44 -62.80
C LEU A 5 3.27 -33.57 -62.90
N SER A 6 3.40 -32.35 -63.42
CA SER A 6 2.28 -31.43 -63.67
C SER A 6 1.25 -32.02 -64.63
N GLN A 7 1.68 -32.63 -65.74
CA GLN A 7 0.78 -33.29 -66.68
C GLN A 7 0.11 -34.54 -66.09
N TRP A 8 0.84 -35.34 -65.31
CA TRP A 8 0.27 -36.47 -64.59
C TRP A 8 -0.82 -36.01 -63.61
N LEU A 9 -0.55 -34.95 -62.86
CA LEU A 9 -1.48 -34.37 -61.90
C LEU A 9 -2.72 -33.80 -62.62
N ASP A 10 -2.52 -33.07 -63.72
CA ASP A 10 -3.62 -32.51 -64.51
C ASP A 10 -4.55 -33.59 -65.09
N ARG A 11 -4.00 -34.72 -65.55
CA ARG A 11 -4.83 -35.86 -66.02
C ARG A 11 -5.68 -36.49 -64.92
N ARG A 12 -5.37 -36.27 -63.63
CA ARG A 12 -6.11 -36.83 -62.48
C ARG A 12 -7.11 -35.85 -61.90
N ILE A 13 -6.72 -34.58 -61.77
CA ILE A 13 -7.51 -33.57 -61.06
C ILE A 13 -8.06 -32.48 -61.99
N GLY A 14 -7.58 -32.38 -63.23
CA GLY A 14 -8.06 -31.41 -64.23
C GLY A 14 -7.78 -29.95 -63.87
N TYR A 15 -6.76 -29.69 -63.04
CA TYR A 15 -6.53 -28.37 -62.45
C TYR A 15 -6.15 -27.29 -63.48
N ASN A 16 -5.56 -27.67 -64.63
CA ASN A 16 -5.21 -26.69 -65.68
C ASN A 16 -6.44 -26.05 -66.30
N LYS A 17 -7.56 -26.78 -66.43
CA LYS A 17 -8.80 -26.20 -66.96
C LYS A 17 -9.34 -25.13 -66.02
N LEU A 18 -9.40 -25.43 -64.73
CA LEU A 18 -9.83 -24.49 -63.69
C LEU A 18 -8.91 -23.26 -63.60
N LEU A 19 -7.59 -23.46 -63.70
CA LEU A 19 -6.62 -22.36 -63.75
C LEU A 19 -6.77 -21.50 -65.00
N ALA A 20 -6.96 -22.11 -66.16
CA ALA A 20 -7.15 -21.39 -67.42
C ALA A 20 -8.43 -20.55 -67.37
N ASP A 21 -9.53 -21.13 -66.90
CA ASP A 21 -10.81 -20.43 -66.74
C ASP A 21 -10.69 -19.26 -65.73
N ALA A 22 -9.86 -19.40 -64.68
CA ALA A 22 -9.62 -18.35 -63.69
C ALA A 22 -8.68 -17.23 -64.18
N LEU A 23 -7.63 -17.57 -64.93
CA LEU A 23 -6.57 -16.63 -65.33
C LEU A 23 -6.90 -15.89 -66.63
N TYR A 24 -7.63 -16.54 -67.54
CA TYR A 24 -7.96 -16.00 -68.86
C TYR A 24 -9.42 -15.57 -68.99
N GLU A 25 -10.06 -15.25 -67.88
CA GLU A 25 -11.37 -14.58 -67.89
C GLU A 25 -11.22 -13.20 -68.58
N PRO A 26 -12.06 -12.89 -69.59
CA PRO A 26 -11.97 -11.62 -70.30
C PRO A 26 -12.50 -10.48 -69.41
N ILE A 27 -11.72 -9.40 -69.28
CA ILE A 27 -12.11 -8.14 -68.63
C ILE A 27 -12.55 -7.15 -69.71
N PRO A 28 -13.85 -6.90 -69.88
CA PRO A 28 -14.29 -6.02 -70.94
C PRO A 28 -13.94 -4.56 -70.63
N GLY A 29 -13.30 -3.88 -71.57
CA GLY A 29 -12.77 -2.52 -71.36
C GLY A 29 -11.45 -2.44 -70.57
N GLY A 30 -10.74 -3.57 -70.42
CA GLY A 30 -9.34 -3.67 -69.98
C GLY A 30 -9.12 -3.64 -68.46
N ALA A 31 -7.89 -3.95 -68.02
CA ALA A 31 -7.48 -3.93 -66.61
C ALA A 31 -7.52 -2.51 -66.00
N ARG A 32 -7.93 -2.39 -64.73
CA ARG A 32 -8.13 -1.11 -64.03
C ARG A 32 -7.77 -1.20 -62.55
N TRP A 33 -7.16 -0.13 -62.02
CA TRP A 33 -6.97 0.07 -60.57
C TRP A 33 -8.26 0.04 -59.78
N ARG A 34 -9.40 0.35 -60.41
CA ARG A 34 -10.68 0.31 -59.71
C ARG A 34 -11.13 -1.10 -59.35
N TYR A 35 -10.66 -2.13 -60.03
CA TYR A 35 -11.11 -3.51 -59.78
C TYR A 35 -10.32 -4.24 -58.68
N ILE A 36 -9.37 -3.57 -58.04
CA ILE A 36 -8.49 -4.19 -57.02
C ILE A 36 -9.18 -4.38 -55.65
N THR A 37 -10.30 -3.70 -55.39
CA THR A 37 -10.89 -3.65 -54.03
C THR A 37 -11.39 -5.02 -53.56
N GLY A 38 -11.94 -5.83 -54.47
CA GLY A 38 -12.37 -7.19 -54.17
C GLY A 38 -11.19 -8.14 -53.86
N SER A 39 -10.12 -8.07 -54.66
CA SER A 39 -8.91 -8.87 -54.43
C SER A 39 -8.18 -8.45 -53.15
N MET A 40 -8.14 -7.15 -52.84
CA MET A 40 -7.63 -6.64 -51.56
C MET A 40 -8.41 -7.19 -50.36
N LEU A 41 -9.73 -7.34 -50.44
CA LEU A 41 -10.53 -7.93 -49.35
C LEU A 41 -10.24 -9.43 -49.16
N VAL A 42 -10.11 -10.19 -50.26
CA VAL A 42 -9.72 -11.60 -50.20
C VAL A 42 -8.32 -11.74 -49.59
N PHE A 43 -7.39 -10.88 -50.00
CA PHE A 43 -6.05 -10.81 -49.42
C PHE A 43 -6.08 -10.48 -47.93
N ALA A 44 -6.80 -9.43 -47.53
CA ALA A 44 -6.94 -9.04 -46.13
C ALA A 44 -7.52 -10.18 -45.28
N PHE A 45 -8.59 -10.84 -45.74
CA PHE A 45 -9.16 -12.00 -45.07
C PHE A 45 -8.16 -13.17 -44.99
N THR A 46 -7.39 -13.43 -46.05
CA THR A 46 -6.37 -14.48 -46.04
C THR A 46 -5.29 -14.20 -45.00
N VAL A 47 -4.80 -12.96 -44.93
CA VAL A 47 -3.86 -12.52 -43.89
C VAL A 47 -4.48 -12.67 -42.50
N GLN A 48 -5.75 -12.29 -42.32
CA GLN A 48 -6.47 -12.46 -41.06
C GLN A 48 -6.59 -13.92 -40.63
N ALA A 49 -6.96 -14.81 -41.54
CA ALA A 49 -7.08 -16.23 -41.26
C ALA A 49 -5.73 -16.84 -40.86
N ILE A 50 -4.66 -16.53 -41.60
CA ILE A 50 -3.32 -17.03 -41.30
C ILE A 50 -2.85 -16.52 -39.94
N THR A 51 -2.88 -15.20 -39.74
CA THR A 51 -2.45 -14.59 -38.47
C THR A 51 -3.30 -15.05 -37.28
N GLY A 52 -4.61 -15.19 -37.48
CA GLY A 52 -5.55 -15.69 -36.47
C GLY A 52 -5.28 -17.13 -36.04
N ILE A 53 -4.89 -18.01 -36.97
CA ILE A 53 -4.48 -19.40 -36.63
C ILE A 53 -3.22 -19.40 -35.76
N PHE A 54 -2.22 -18.57 -36.09
CA PHE A 54 -1.01 -18.46 -35.26
C PHE A 54 -1.30 -17.87 -33.88
N LEU A 55 -2.17 -16.87 -33.80
CA LEU A 55 -2.60 -16.30 -32.52
C LEU A 55 -3.41 -17.30 -31.69
N TRP A 56 -4.28 -18.09 -32.31
CA TRP A 56 -5.03 -19.15 -31.63
C TRP A 56 -4.07 -20.14 -30.94
N MET A 57 -2.98 -20.56 -31.59
CA MET A 57 -2.03 -21.50 -30.98
C MET A 57 -1.36 -20.99 -29.69
N ALA A 58 -1.35 -19.68 -29.44
CA ALA A 58 -0.76 -19.07 -28.24
C ALA A 58 -1.79 -18.43 -27.28
N TYR A 59 -3.07 -18.36 -27.67
CA TYR A 59 -4.12 -17.68 -26.91
C TYR A 59 -4.85 -18.63 -25.97
N SER A 60 -5.14 -18.18 -24.74
CA SER A 60 -5.85 -18.94 -23.72
C SER A 60 -7.22 -18.30 -23.40
N PRO A 61 -8.35 -18.88 -23.87
CA PRO A 61 -9.68 -18.29 -23.72
C PRO A 61 -10.25 -18.50 -22.30
N SER A 62 -9.76 -17.75 -21.31
CA SER A 62 -10.34 -17.70 -19.96
C SER A 62 -10.24 -16.31 -19.38
N SER A 63 -11.22 -15.89 -18.57
CA SER A 63 -11.21 -14.57 -17.93
C SER A 63 -10.02 -14.33 -17.00
N GLN A 64 -9.30 -15.40 -16.59
CA GLN A 64 -8.07 -15.31 -15.81
C GLN A 64 -6.81 -15.19 -16.68
N THR A 65 -6.74 -15.94 -17.79
CA THR A 65 -5.51 -16.13 -18.59
C THR A 65 -5.53 -15.47 -19.96
N ALA A 66 -6.65 -14.90 -20.41
CA ALA A 66 -6.74 -14.29 -21.73
C ALA A 66 -5.85 -13.07 -21.88
N TYR A 67 -5.94 -12.13 -20.94
CA TYR A 67 -5.06 -10.97 -20.90
C TYR A 67 -3.59 -11.38 -20.86
N GLU A 68 -3.25 -12.36 -20.00
CA GLU A 68 -1.90 -12.92 -19.88
C GLU A 68 -1.39 -13.50 -21.21
N SER A 69 -2.20 -14.31 -21.89
CA SER A 69 -1.80 -14.92 -23.16
C SER A 69 -1.58 -13.86 -24.24
N VAL A 70 -2.37 -12.78 -24.26
CA VAL A 70 -2.16 -11.67 -25.19
C VAL A 70 -0.94 -10.83 -24.81
N TYR A 71 -0.68 -10.65 -23.52
CA TYR A 71 0.56 -10.04 -23.03
C TYR A 71 1.78 -10.86 -23.48
N TYR A 72 1.75 -12.18 -23.32
CA TYR A 72 2.80 -13.10 -23.76
C TYR A 72 3.03 -12.99 -25.28
N ILE A 73 1.96 -13.04 -26.08
CA ILE A 73 2.03 -12.85 -27.53
C ILE A 73 2.68 -11.50 -27.88
N GLN A 74 2.31 -10.44 -27.17
CA GLN A 74 2.77 -9.09 -27.47
C GLN A 74 4.23 -8.85 -27.06
N HIS A 75 4.68 -9.34 -25.90
CA HIS A 75 5.95 -8.92 -25.31
C HIS A 75 7.01 -10.04 -25.24
N GLU A 76 6.61 -11.32 -25.20
CA GLU A 76 7.53 -12.43 -24.94
C GLU A 76 7.72 -13.34 -26.17
N MET A 77 6.68 -13.55 -26.97
CA MET A 77 6.75 -14.40 -28.16
C MET A 77 7.57 -13.72 -29.27
N THR A 78 8.59 -14.40 -29.77
CA THR A 78 9.44 -13.91 -30.88
C THR A 78 8.59 -13.53 -32.10
N GLY A 79 8.58 -12.25 -32.47
CA GLY A 79 7.78 -11.72 -33.58
C GLY A 79 6.27 -11.65 -33.31
N GLY A 80 5.84 -11.90 -32.07
CA GLY A 80 4.43 -11.92 -31.69
C GLY A 80 3.77 -10.54 -31.72
N TRP A 81 4.48 -9.47 -31.35
CA TRP A 81 4.03 -8.07 -31.53
C TRP A 81 3.68 -7.75 -32.99
N LEU A 82 4.47 -8.26 -33.95
CA LEU A 82 4.26 -8.06 -35.38
C LEU A 82 3.05 -8.89 -35.85
N LEU A 83 2.98 -10.15 -35.43
CA LEU A 83 1.85 -11.04 -35.73
C LEU A 83 0.52 -10.44 -35.25
N ARG A 84 0.45 -10.05 -33.98
CA ARG A 84 -0.71 -9.41 -33.36
C ARG A 84 -1.01 -8.06 -33.99
N GLY A 85 0.02 -7.25 -34.24
CA GLY A 85 -0.09 -5.96 -34.90
C GLY A 85 -0.73 -6.09 -36.30
N VAL A 86 -0.23 -7.00 -37.13
CA VAL A 86 -0.78 -7.25 -38.47
C VAL A 86 -2.23 -7.70 -38.37
N HIS A 87 -2.58 -8.62 -37.46
CA HIS A 87 -3.96 -9.04 -37.24
C HIS A 87 -4.88 -7.86 -36.86
N HIS A 88 -4.45 -7.02 -35.92
CA HIS A 88 -5.22 -5.86 -35.48
C HIS A 88 -5.42 -4.83 -36.60
N PHE A 89 -4.32 -4.35 -37.21
CA PHE A 89 -4.40 -3.28 -38.22
C PHE A 89 -4.96 -3.74 -39.57
N MET A 90 -4.75 -5.00 -39.96
CA MET A 90 -5.40 -5.55 -41.15
C MET A 90 -6.93 -5.62 -40.95
N ALA A 91 -7.43 -5.75 -39.72
CA ALA A 91 -8.88 -5.81 -39.46
C ALA A 91 -9.50 -4.45 -39.70
N GLN A 92 -8.85 -3.41 -39.18
CA GLN A 92 -9.18 -2.01 -39.42
C GLN A 92 -9.16 -1.69 -40.92
N ALA A 93 -8.09 -2.10 -41.62
CA ALA A 93 -7.94 -1.88 -43.05
C ALA A 93 -9.00 -2.62 -43.88
N MET A 94 -9.36 -3.85 -43.50
CA MET A 94 -10.41 -4.63 -44.15
C MET A 94 -11.76 -3.91 -44.12
N VAL A 95 -12.13 -3.28 -43.00
CA VAL A 95 -13.37 -2.49 -42.89
C VAL A 95 -13.35 -1.28 -43.82
N VAL A 96 -12.22 -0.57 -43.91
CA VAL A 96 -12.06 0.58 -44.83
C VAL A 96 -12.20 0.13 -46.30
N VAL A 97 -11.45 -0.91 -46.70
CA VAL A 97 -11.50 -1.45 -48.07
C VAL A 97 -12.90 -1.97 -48.40
N MET A 98 -13.60 -2.57 -47.43
CA MET A 98 -14.98 -3.02 -47.58
C MET A 98 -15.93 -1.86 -47.85
N GLY A 99 -15.81 -0.75 -47.12
CA GLY A 99 -16.59 0.46 -47.38
C GLY A 99 -16.34 1.04 -48.78
N ILE A 100 -15.07 1.08 -49.20
CA ILE A 100 -14.69 1.51 -50.56
C ILE A 100 -15.27 0.56 -51.62
N HIS A 101 -15.21 -0.75 -51.37
CA HIS A 101 -15.77 -1.76 -52.27
C HIS A 101 -17.29 -1.61 -52.42
N LEU A 102 -18.02 -1.43 -51.32
CA LEU A 102 -19.46 -1.18 -51.35
C LEU A 102 -19.80 0.11 -52.11
N LEU A 103 -19.08 1.20 -51.85
CA LEU A 103 -19.25 2.47 -52.55
C LEU A 103 -19.03 2.29 -54.05
N GLN A 104 -17.96 1.60 -54.45
CA GLN A 104 -17.68 1.30 -55.85
C GLN A 104 -18.82 0.50 -56.49
N VAL A 105 -19.32 -0.55 -55.83
CA VAL A 105 -20.42 -1.37 -56.34
C VAL A 105 -21.69 -0.54 -56.58
N ILE A 106 -21.98 0.41 -55.69
CA ILE A 106 -23.14 1.30 -55.80
C ILE A 106 -22.94 2.34 -56.91
N VAL A 107 -21.79 3.00 -56.96
CA VAL A 107 -21.47 4.00 -58.00
C VAL A 107 -21.48 3.37 -59.39
N ASP A 108 -21.06 2.11 -59.51
CA ASP A 108 -20.97 1.41 -60.79
C ASP A 108 -22.30 0.83 -61.25
N GLY A 109 -23.30 0.80 -60.36
CA GLY A 109 -24.52 0.04 -60.60
C GLY A 109 -24.25 -1.47 -60.73
N ALA A 110 -23.16 -1.97 -60.12
CA ALA A 110 -22.77 -3.38 -60.19
C ALA A 110 -23.72 -4.31 -59.41
N TYR A 111 -24.72 -3.74 -58.75
CA TYR A 111 -25.83 -4.42 -58.08
C TYR A 111 -27.04 -4.68 -59.00
N ARG A 112 -27.08 -4.11 -60.21
CA ARG A 112 -28.19 -4.28 -61.16
C ARG A 112 -28.18 -5.65 -61.84
N ALA A 113 -29.30 -6.03 -62.45
CA ALA A 113 -29.45 -7.28 -63.19
C ALA A 113 -28.28 -7.58 -64.13
N PRO A 114 -27.74 -8.82 -64.14
CA PRO A 114 -28.16 -10.03 -63.39
C PRO A 114 -27.39 -10.27 -62.07
N ARG A 115 -26.88 -9.22 -61.40
CA ARG A 115 -25.94 -9.31 -60.26
C ARG A 115 -26.57 -9.09 -58.88
N GLU A 116 -27.90 -9.10 -58.79
CA GLU A 116 -28.64 -8.83 -57.54
C GLU A 116 -28.25 -9.80 -56.43
N VAL A 117 -28.18 -11.10 -56.76
CA VAL A 117 -27.77 -12.14 -55.81
C VAL A 117 -26.34 -11.91 -55.32
N ASN A 118 -25.43 -11.51 -56.22
CA ASN A 118 -24.05 -11.23 -55.84
C ASN A 118 -23.97 -10.06 -54.85
N TYR A 119 -24.79 -9.03 -55.08
CA TYR A 119 -24.89 -7.88 -54.19
C TYR A 119 -25.43 -8.24 -52.81
N TRP A 120 -26.50 -9.05 -52.72
CA TRP A 120 -27.00 -9.51 -51.42
C TRP A 120 -26.01 -10.40 -50.67
N LEU A 121 -25.29 -11.28 -51.38
CA LEU A 121 -24.18 -12.02 -50.77
C LEU A 121 -23.10 -11.07 -50.23
N GLY A 122 -22.81 -9.97 -50.94
CA GLY A 122 -21.91 -8.91 -50.48
C GLY A 122 -22.41 -8.22 -49.20
N LEU A 123 -23.72 -7.92 -49.10
CA LEU A 123 -24.31 -7.36 -47.87
C LEU A 123 -24.23 -8.35 -46.71
N VAL A 124 -24.45 -9.64 -46.94
CA VAL A 124 -24.29 -10.67 -45.90
C VAL A 124 -22.82 -10.76 -45.45
N LEU A 125 -21.86 -10.78 -46.39
CA LEU A 125 -20.43 -10.77 -46.09
C LEU A 125 -20.04 -9.55 -45.27
N MET A 126 -20.56 -8.36 -45.60
CA MET A 126 -20.35 -7.15 -44.83
C MET A 126 -20.78 -7.34 -43.37
N GLN A 127 -21.97 -7.91 -43.12
CA GLN A 127 -22.44 -8.17 -41.75
C GLN A 127 -21.55 -9.18 -41.00
N ILE A 128 -21.04 -10.21 -41.69
CA ILE A 128 -20.11 -11.17 -41.08
C ILE A 128 -18.79 -10.49 -40.70
N VAL A 129 -18.24 -9.61 -41.56
CA VAL A 129 -17.01 -8.85 -41.27
C VAL A 129 -17.21 -7.91 -40.08
N MET A 130 -18.34 -7.19 -40.02
CA MET A 130 -18.66 -6.35 -38.86
C MET A 130 -18.78 -7.19 -37.57
N GLY A 131 -19.42 -8.37 -37.65
CA GLY A 131 -19.52 -9.31 -36.53
C GLY A 131 -18.16 -9.87 -36.07
N LEU A 132 -17.26 -10.18 -37.01
CA LEU A 132 -15.88 -10.57 -36.71
C LEU A 132 -15.14 -9.48 -35.94
N GLY A 133 -15.28 -8.22 -36.36
CA GLY A 133 -14.72 -7.08 -35.63
C GLY A 133 -15.21 -6.98 -34.19
N LEU A 134 -16.52 -7.10 -33.97
CA LEU A 134 -17.15 -7.06 -32.63
C LEU A 134 -16.66 -8.20 -31.73
N THR A 135 -16.65 -9.42 -32.25
CA THR A 135 -16.27 -10.61 -31.46
C THR A 135 -14.77 -10.68 -31.15
N GLY A 136 -13.92 -10.14 -32.03
CA GLY A 136 -12.46 -10.22 -31.89
C GLY A 136 -11.89 -9.26 -30.86
N TYR A 137 -12.44 -8.04 -30.71
CA TYR A 137 -11.87 -7.05 -29.80
C TYR A 137 -12.15 -7.37 -28.31
N LEU A 138 -13.07 -8.27 -27.98
CA LEU A 138 -13.25 -8.79 -26.62
C LEU A 138 -12.07 -9.67 -26.17
N LEU A 139 -11.43 -10.38 -27.12
CA LEU A 139 -10.47 -11.45 -26.80
C LEU A 139 -9.23 -11.01 -26.00
N PRO A 140 -8.68 -9.79 -26.18
CA PRO A 140 -7.64 -9.26 -25.30
C PRO A 140 -8.02 -9.15 -23.83
N TRP A 141 -9.32 -9.11 -23.51
CA TRP A 141 -9.84 -9.00 -22.14
C TRP A 141 -9.29 -7.79 -21.37
N ASP A 142 -9.17 -6.66 -22.06
CA ASP A 142 -8.83 -5.36 -21.48
C ASP A 142 -10.09 -4.51 -21.19
N GLN A 143 -9.93 -3.38 -20.50
CA GLN A 143 -11.04 -2.51 -20.11
C GLN A 143 -11.90 -2.07 -21.31
N LYS A 144 -11.27 -1.72 -22.43
CA LYS A 144 -11.99 -1.30 -23.65
C LYS A 144 -12.82 -2.46 -24.20
N GLY A 145 -12.21 -3.65 -24.31
CA GLY A 145 -12.82 -4.86 -24.86
C GLY A 145 -14.02 -5.37 -24.06
N TYR A 146 -13.85 -5.43 -22.74
CA TYR A 146 -14.89 -5.88 -21.82
C TYR A 146 -16.11 -4.95 -21.84
N TRP A 147 -15.90 -3.65 -21.62
CA TRP A 147 -16.99 -2.70 -21.45
C TRP A 147 -17.71 -2.37 -22.76
N ALA A 148 -17.01 -2.31 -23.90
CA ALA A 148 -17.69 -2.12 -25.17
C ALA A 148 -18.54 -3.35 -25.55
N THR A 149 -18.12 -4.57 -25.17
CA THR A 149 -18.93 -5.78 -25.41
C THR A 149 -20.15 -5.81 -24.51
N ASN A 150 -20.02 -5.36 -23.27
CA ASN A 150 -21.14 -5.17 -22.35
C ASN A 150 -22.21 -4.26 -22.97
N VAL A 151 -21.81 -3.10 -23.48
CA VAL A 151 -22.72 -2.17 -24.18
C VAL A 151 -23.36 -2.84 -25.40
N ALA A 152 -22.58 -3.50 -26.26
CA ALA A 152 -23.08 -4.09 -27.50
C ALA A 152 -24.09 -5.23 -27.28
N THR A 153 -23.85 -6.09 -26.29
CA THR A 153 -24.76 -7.21 -25.98
C THR A 153 -25.97 -6.77 -25.17
N ASN A 154 -25.87 -5.71 -24.36
CA ASN A 154 -27.03 -5.09 -23.72
C ASN A 154 -27.99 -4.49 -24.76
N LEU A 155 -27.50 -3.95 -25.89
CA LEU A 155 -28.37 -3.49 -26.99
C LEU A 155 -29.20 -4.62 -27.62
N ALA A 156 -28.71 -5.87 -27.59
CA ALA A 156 -29.47 -7.02 -28.10
C ALA A 156 -30.77 -7.27 -27.32
N THR A 157 -30.85 -6.82 -26.06
CA THR A 157 -32.08 -6.94 -25.24
C THR A 157 -33.24 -6.11 -25.78
N LEU A 158 -32.96 -5.10 -26.62
CA LEU A 158 -33.96 -4.27 -27.26
C LEU A 158 -34.72 -5.00 -28.38
N VAL A 159 -34.23 -6.16 -28.84
CA VAL A 159 -34.93 -6.98 -29.82
C VAL A 159 -36.20 -7.55 -29.18
N PRO A 160 -37.41 -7.24 -29.73
CA PRO A 160 -38.65 -7.74 -29.17
C PRO A 160 -38.70 -9.27 -29.15
N VAL A 161 -39.39 -9.81 -28.15
CA VAL A 161 -39.66 -11.26 -27.95
C VAL A 161 -38.42 -12.06 -27.54
N VAL A 162 -37.31 -11.99 -28.29
CA VAL A 162 -36.15 -12.89 -28.14
C VAL A 162 -34.88 -12.22 -27.59
N GLY A 163 -34.87 -10.89 -27.42
CA GLY A 163 -33.65 -10.14 -27.10
C GLY A 163 -32.96 -10.55 -25.81
N LYS A 164 -33.72 -10.81 -24.74
CA LYS A 164 -33.18 -11.27 -23.45
C LYS A 164 -32.53 -12.64 -23.56
N ASP A 165 -33.17 -13.56 -24.28
CA ASP A 165 -32.64 -14.91 -24.48
C ASP A 165 -31.38 -14.89 -25.36
N LEU A 166 -31.34 -14.01 -26.38
CA LEU A 166 -30.16 -13.80 -27.22
C LEU A 166 -28.98 -13.22 -26.42
N GLN A 167 -29.23 -12.24 -25.57
CA GLN A 167 -28.20 -11.70 -24.67
C GLN A 167 -27.68 -12.78 -23.73
N LEU A 168 -28.57 -13.53 -23.07
CA LEU A 168 -28.18 -14.61 -22.16
C LEU A 168 -27.40 -15.72 -22.88
N LEU A 169 -27.75 -16.01 -24.14
CA LEU A 169 -27.00 -16.94 -24.99
C LEU A 169 -25.61 -16.39 -25.36
N ALA A 170 -25.48 -15.10 -25.62
CA ALA A 170 -24.18 -14.49 -25.93
C ALA A 170 -23.28 -14.42 -24.68
N VAL A 171 -23.82 -13.95 -23.54
CA VAL A 171 -23.09 -13.74 -22.29
C VAL A 171 -22.81 -15.07 -21.57
N GLY A 172 -23.78 -15.98 -21.57
CA GLY A 172 -23.64 -17.32 -20.98
C GLY A 172 -23.68 -17.39 -19.46
N GLY A 173 -24.07 -16.30 -18.79
CA GLY A 173 -24.24 -16.23 -17.33
C GLY A 173 -24.94 -14.93 -16.92
N SER A 174 -25.08 -14.73 -15.60
CA SER A 174 -25.59 -13.48 -15.02
C SER A 174 -24.59 -12.32 -15.13
N GLU A 175 -23.31 -12.65 -15.28
CA GLU A 175 -22.20 -11.70 -15.38
C GLU A 175 -21.26 -12.08 -16.54
N TYR A 176 -20.51 -11.10 -17.02
CA TYR A 176 -19.52 -11.31 -18.07
C TYR A 176 -18.27 -11.94 -17.47
N GLY A 177 -17.90 -13.11 -17.98
CA GLY A 177 -16.78 -13.88 -17.45
C GLY A 177 -16.34 -14.99 -18.37
N HIS A 178 -15.87 -16.09 -17.80
CA HIS A 178 -15.29 -17.22 -18.54
C HIS A 178 -16.22 -17.76 -19.65
N HIS A 179 -17.52 -17.91 -19.38
CA HIS A 179 -18.49 -18.40 -20.38
C HIS A 179 -18.69 -17.42 -21.55
N THR A 180 -18.71 -16.12 -21.29
CA THR A 180 -18.80 -15.09 -22.32
C THR A 180 -17.60 -15.20 -23.25
N LEU A 181 -16.40 -15.21 -22.68
CA LEU A 181 -15.16 -15.16 -23.43
C LEU A 181 -14.96 -16.40 -24.32
N THR A 182 -15.20 -17.58 -23.77
CA THR A 182 -15.08 -18.86 -24.48
C THR A 182 -16.06 -18.97 -25.66
N ARG A 183 -17.30 -18.46 -25.52
CA ARG A 183 -18.28 -18.41 -26.61
C ARG A 183 -17.87 -17.42 -27.69
N PHE A 184 -17.45 -16.22 -27.31
CA PHE A 184 -16.97 -15.20 -28.25
C PHE A 184 -15.73 -15.67 -29.00
N PHE A 185 -14.82 -16.35 -28.30
CA PHE A 185 -13.66 -17.00 -28.92
C PHE A 185 -14.09 -18.01 -29.98
N ALA A 186 -14.98 -18.96 -29.65
CA ALA A 186 -15.47 -19.96 -30.61
C ALA A 186 -16.20 -19.33 -31.80
N MET A 187 -16.96 -18.24 -31.57
CA MET A 187 -17.63 -17.49 -32.63
C MET A 187 -16.61 -16.80 -33.55
N HIS A 188 -15.60 -16.15 -32.98
CA HIS A 188 -14.60 -15.37 -33.72
C HIS A 188 -13.63 -16.24 -34.52
N THR A 189 -13.16 -17.35 -33.96
CA THR A 189 -12.12 -18.19 -34.59
C THR A 189 -12.69 -19.34 -35.42
N GLY A 190 -13.88 -19.84 -35.06
CA GLY A 190 -14.51 -20.98 -35.73
C GLY A 190 -15.68 -20.58 -36.61
N VAL A 191 -16.77 -20.11 -35.99
CA VAL A 191 -18.08 -20.00 -36.66
C VAL A 191 -18.10 -18.90 -37.73
N LEU A 192 -17.74 -17.67 -37.37
CA LEU A 192 -17.82 -16.53 -38.29
C LEU A 192 -16.82 -16.62 -39.45
N PRO A 193 -15.55 -17.03 -39.27
CA PRO A 193 -14.64 -17.22 -40.40
C PRO A 193 -15.12 -18.32 -41.35
N SER A 194 -15.67 -19.42 -40.83
CA SER A 194 -16.22 -20.50 -41.65
C SER A 194 -17.40 -20.03 -42.50
N LEU A 195 -18.32 -19.26 -41.90
CA LEU A 195 -19.41 -18.63 -42.64
C LEU A 195 -18.87 -17.66 -43.71
N LEU A 196 -17.86 -16.84 -43.37
CA LEU A 196 -17.25 -15.93 -44.32
C LEU A 196 -16.67 -16.69 -45.51
N VAL A 197 -15.95 -17.80 -45.31
CA VAL A 197 -15.43 -18.65 -46.40
C VAL A 197 -16.55 -19.17 -47.30
N ILE A 198 -17.63 -19.70 -46.72
CA ILE A 198 -18.77 -20.25 -47.48
C ILE A 198 -19.43 -19.17 -48.34
N PHE A 199 -19.76 -18.02 -47.73
CA PHE A 199 -20.40 -16.92 -48.45
C PHE A 199 -19.45 -16.25 -49.44
N LEU A 200 -18.14 -16.19 -49.17
CA LEU A 200 -17.13 -15.66 -50.08
C LEU A 200 -16.98 -16.55 -51.31
N ALA A 201 -16.95 -17.87 -51.13
CA ALA A 201 -16.94 -18.82 -52.25
C ALA A 201 -18.19 -18.67 -53.11
N ALA A 202 -19.37 -18.54 -52.49
CA ALA A 202 -20.62 -18.28 -53.21
C ALA A 202 -20.60 -16.94 -53.97
N HIS A 203 -20.09 -15.88 -53.33
CA HIS A 203 -19.95 -14.56 -53.93
C HIS A 203 -19.02 -14.59 -55.15
N ILE A 204 -17.84 -15.21 -55.04
CA ILE A 204 -16.90 -15.36 -56.17
C ILE A 204 -17.51 -16.22 -57.29
N ALA A 205 -18.22 -17.29 -56.96
CA ALA A 205 -18.84 -18.18 -57.95
C ALA A 205 -19.94 -17.46 -58.77
N VAL A 206 -20.82 -16.69 -58.11
CA VAL A 206 -21.87 -15.91 -58.79
C VAL A 206 -21.26 -14.77 -59.60
N PHE A 207 -20.25 -14.10 -59.07
CA PHE A 207 -19.48 -13.09 -59.79
C PHE A 207 -18.89 -13.64 -61.09
N ARG A 208 -18.19 -14.78 -61.05
CA ARG A 208 -17.60 -15.43 -62.23
C ARG A 208 -18.64 -15.87 -63.27
N LYS A 209 -19.85 -16.23 -62.82
CA LYS A 209 -20.94 -16.59 -63.73
C LYS A 209 -21.46 -15.40 -64.54
N HIS A 210 -21.56 -14.22 -63.92
CA HIS A 210 -22.19 -13.04 -64.53
C HIS A 210 -21.19 -11.98 -65.03
N GLY A 211 -19.91 -12.11 -64.70
CA GLY A 211 -18.83 -11.23 -65.10
C GLY A 211 -18.91 -9.81 -64.52
N ILE A 212 -17.83 -9.04 -64.73
CA ILE A 212 -17.68 -7.67 -64.21
C ILE A 212 -18.67 -6.69 -64.87
N THR A 213 -19.10 -5.68 -64.12
CA THR A 213 -19.87 -4.55 -64.68
C THR A 213 -18.97 -3.60 -65.46
N THR A 214 -19.32 -3.33 -66.71
CA THR A 214 -18.45 -2.62 -67.65
C THR A 214 -18.96 -1.20 -67.88
N HIS A 215 -18.09 -0.21 -67.64
CA HIS A 215 -18.27 1.12 -68.21
C HIS A 215 -17.41 1.20 -69.47
N PRO A 216 -18.02 1.26 -70.66
CA PRO A 216 -17.28 1.28 -71.91
C PRO A 216 -16.41 2.54 -71.95
N ARG A 217 -15.09 2.35 -72.04
CA ARG A 217 -14.18 3.41 -72.47
C ARG A 217 -14.21 3.45 -74.00
N PRO A 218 -14.37 4.61 -74.63
CA PRO A 218 -14.16 4.73 -76.07
C PRO A 218 -12.78 4.16 -76.43
N ASN A 219 -12.72 3.21 -77.36
CA ASN A 219 -11.50 2.58 -77.90
C ASN A 219 -10.68 1.66 -76.95
N ALA A 220 -11.20 1.21 -75.81
CA ALA A 220 -10.49 0.24 -74.96
C ALA A 220 -10.66 -1.21 -75.46
N LYS A 221 -9.55 -1.92 -75.70
CA LYS A 221 -9.54 -3.35 -76.04
C LYS A 221 -9.88 -4.18 -74.79
N ASN A 222 -10.56 -5.31 -75.01
CA ASN A 222 -10.72 -6.32 -73.97
C ASN A 222 -9.36 -6.95 -73.66
N GLU A 223 -9.01 -7.04 -72.38
CA GLU A 223 -7.78 -7.67 -71.89
C GLU A 223 -8.16 -8.90 -71.05
N TYR A 224 -7.27 -9.88 -70.92
CA TYR A 224 -7.46 -10.99 -69.99
C TYR A 224 -7.07 -10.58 -68.56
N PHE A 225 -7.61 -11.29 -67.56
CA PHE A 225 -7.26 -11.08 -66.14
C PHE A 225 -5.75 -11.21 -65.90
N TRP A 226 -5.12 -12.26 -66.43
CA TRP A 226 -3.68 -12.38 -66.50
C TRP A 226 -3.09 -11.68 -67.74
N PRO A 227 -1.93 -10.98 -67.63
CA PRO A 227 -1.14 -10.74 -66.41
C PRO A 227 -1.45 -9.41 -65.72
N LYS A 228 -2.08 -8.47 -66.43
CA LYS A 228 -2.06 -7.05 -66.04
C LYS A 228 -2.99 -6.74 -64.86
N GLN A 229 -4.18 -7.33 -64.79
CA GLN A 229 -5.05 -7.12 -63.64
C GLN A 229 -4.48 -7.78 -62.39
N VAL A 230 -3.93 -9.00 -62.51
CA VAL A 230 -3.22 -9.68 -61.42
C VAL A 230 -2.06 -8.83 -60.88
N LEU A 231 -1.32 -8.15 -61.75
CA LEU A 231 -0.26 -7.24 -61.32
C LEU A 231 -0.82 -6.04 -60.53
N PHE A 232 -1.91 -5.41 -60.98
CA PHE A 232 -2.55 -4.32 -60.23
C PHE A 232 -3.10 -4.79 -58.89
N ASP A 233 -3.71 -5.97 -58.85
CA ASP A 233 -4.20 -6.59 -57.62
C ASP A 233 -3.05 -6.84 -56.65
N ALA A 234 -1.92 -7.41 -57.13
CA ALA A 234 -0.74 -7.66 -56.32
C ALA A 234 -0.13 -6.37 -55.76
N VAL A 235 0.01 -5.33 -56.60
CA VAL A 235 0.51 -4.02 -56.14
C VAL A 235 -0.43 -3.40 -55.11
N GLY A 236 -1.76 -3.46 -55.33
CA GLY A 236 -2.74 -2.98 -54.38
C GLY A 236 -2.66 -3.69 -53.02
N CYS A 237 -2.51 -5.02 -53.03
CA CYS A 237 -2.32 -5.81 -51.80
C CYS A 237 -1.00 -5.49 -51.09
N LEU A 238 0.09 -5.30 -51.83
CA LEU A 238 1.39 -4.93 -51.25
C LEU A 238 1.38 -3.53 -50.66
N VAL A 239 0.71 -2.56 -51.29
CA VAL A 239 0.51 -1.21 -50.74
C VAL A 239 -0.33 -1.28 -49.47
N LEU A 240 -1.41 -2.07 -49.46
CA LEU A 240 -2.22 -2.29 -48.25
C LEU A 240 -1.39 -2.87 -47.11
N LEU A 241 -0.59 -3.91 -47.39
CA LEU A 241 0.29 -4.52 -46.41
C LEU A 241 1.35 -3.53 -45.92
N ALA A 242 1.93 -2.71 -46.81
CA ALA A 242 2.91 -1.69 -46.44
C ALA A 242 2.29 -0.64 -45.49
N ILE A 243 1.06 -0.18 -45.75
CA ILE A 243 0.34 0.73 -44.85
C ILE A 243 0.12 0.06 -43.48
N VAL A 244 -0.34 -1.19 -43.47
CA VAL A 244 -0.52 -1.96 -42.23
C VAL A 244 0.79 -2.09 -41.46
N LEU A 245 1.89 -2.43 -42.11
CA LEU A 245 3.21 -2.53 -41.48
C LEU A 245 3.71 -1.18 -40.96
N LEU A 246 3.44 -0.08 -41.66
CA LEU A 246 3.74 1.26 -41.18
C LEU A 246 2.94 1.58 -39.92
N CYS A 247 1.66 1.22 -39.85
CA CYS A 247 0.87 1.36 -38.62
C CYS A 247 1.42 0.50 -37.48
N VAL A 248 1.83 -0.74 -37.76
CA VAL A 248 2.44 -1.65 -36.77
C VAL A 248 3.75 -1.09 -36.18
N ILE A 249 4.58 -0.47 -37.01
CA ILE A 249 5.89 0.06 -36.62
C ILE A 249 5.78 1.46 -35.99
N HIS A 250 4.88 2.30 -36.50
CA HIS A 250 4.78 3.73 -36.16
C HIS A 250 3.50 4.11 -35.40
N TRP A 251 2.80 3.16 -34.77
CA TRP A 251 1.59 3.43 -33.98
C TRP A 251 1.80 4.54 -32.92
N ASP A 252 3.01 4.68 -32.38
CA ASP A 252 3.33 5.74 -31.42
C ASP A 252 3.48 7.14 -32.02
N VAL A 253 3.70 7.26 -33.33
CA VAL A 253 3.99 8.56 -33.97
C VAL A 253 2.76 9.49 -33.96
N PRO A 254 1.53 9.04 -34.32
CA PRO A 254 0.34 9.88 -34.18
C PRO A 254 0.05 10.31 -32.73
N ASN A 255 0.34 9.45 -31.75
CA ASN A 255 0.11 9.75 -30.33
C ASN A 255 1.17 10.73 -29.78
N ALA A 256 2.43 10.58 -30.17
CA ALA A 256 3.51 11.52 -29.85
C ALA A 256 3.28 12.91 -30.46
N VAL A 257 2.79 12.99 -31.70
CA VAL A 257 2.46 14.26 -32.38
C VAL A 257 1.22 14.92 -31.75
N ALA A 258 0.31 14.14 -31.17
CA ALA A 258 -0.87 14.64 -30.44
C ALA A 258 -0.60 15.01 -28.96
N GLY A 259 0.66 15.06 -28.52
CA GLY A 259 1.04 15.41 -27.14
C GLY A 259 0.67 14.35 -26.10
N ARG A 260 0.40 13.10 -26.52
CA ARG A 260 0.14 11.97 -25.63
C ARG A 260 1.45 11.23 -25.36
N LEU A 261 1.62 10.74 -24.12
CA LEU A 261 2.81 10.00 -23.70
C LEU A 261 3.12 8.88 -24.72
N PRO A 262 4.35 8.82 -25.26
CA PRO A 262 4.75 7.74 -26.15
C PRO A 262 4.88 6.46 -25.32
N ILE A 263 3.91 5.55 -25.44
CA ILE A 263 4.02 4.22 -24.84
C ILE A 263 4.88 3.40 -25.79
N ALA A 264 6.17 3.27 -25.50
CA ALA A 264 7.15 2.64 -26.38
C ALA A 264 6.90 1.14 -26.61
N HIS A 265 5.88 0.77 -27.38
CA HIS A 265 5.58 -0.62 -27.72
C HIS A 265 5.22 -0.75 -29.20
N GLN A 266 6.06 -1.47 -29.95
CA GLN A 266 5.78 -1.87 -31.33
C GLN A 266 4.57 -2.83 -31.34
N GLY A 267 3.69 -2.79 -32.35
CA GLY A 267 2.53 -3.68 -32.44
C GLY A 267 1.19 -3.01 -32.13
N ALA A 268 0.24 -3.76 -31.56
CA ALA A 268 -1.11 -3.26 -31.25
C ALA A 268 -1.23 -2.82 -29.79
N GLU A 269 -2.10 -1.84 -29.49
CA GLU A 269 -2.36 -1.41 -28.10
C GLU A 269 -2.91 -2.58 -27.26
N LEU A 270 -2.44 -2.72 -26.02
CA LEU A 270 -3.03 -3.59 -25.00
C LEU A 270 -3.35 -2.70 -23.80
N GLY A 271 -4.65 -2.47 -23.54
CA GLY A 271 -5.09 -1.63 -22.43
C GLY A 271 -4.90 -2.29 -21.06
N ALA A 272 -5.34 -1.65 -19.99
CA ALA A 272 -5.32 -2.28 -18.66
C ALA A 272 -6.24 -3.52 -18.62
N PRO A 273 -5.92 -4.54 -17.79
CA PRO A 273 -6.79 -5.69 -17.57
C PRO A 273 -8.21 -5.28 -17.24
N ALA A 274 -9.20 -5.98 -17.80
CA ALA A 274 -10.59 -5.71 -17.50
C ALA A 274 -10.90 -5.91 -16.00
N ASP A 275 -11.50 -4.89 -15.38
CA ASP A 275 -12.02 -4.97 -14.02
C ASP A 275 -13.55 -4.77 -14.02
N PRO A 276 -14.34 -5.84 -13.83
CA PRO A 276 -15.80 -5.77 -13.76
C PRO A 276 -16.35 -4.92 -12.61
N SER A 277 -15.57 -4.71 -11.55
CA SER A 277 -16.02 -3.98 -10.35
C SER A 277 -15.88 -2.47 -10.48
N GLU A 278 -15.16 -1.99 -11.50
CA GLU A 278 -14.91 -0.57 -11.74
C GLU A 278 -15.48 -0.16 -13.10
N PRO A 279 -16.55 0.66 -13.14
CA PRO A 279 -17.05 1.22 -14.39
C PRO A 279 -15.97 1.97 -15.16
N TYR A 280 -16.00 1.85 -16.48
CA TYR A 280 -15.04 2.52 -17.36
C TYR A 280 -15.72 3.60 -18.21
N ASP A 281 -15.62 4.87 -17.79
CA ASP A 281 -16.28 6.01 -18.46
C ASP A 281 -15.77 6.24 -19.90
N ALA A 282 -14.55 5.80 -20.18
CA ALA A 282 -13.95 5.83 -21.51
C ALA A 282 -14.24 4.58 -22.36
N ALA A 283 -15.23 3.76 -21.97
CA ALA A 283 -15.75 2.68 -22.80
C ALA A 283 -16.35 3.24 -24.09
N ARG A 284 -15.67 3.03 -25.21
CA ARG A 284 -16.14 3.36 -26.56
C ARG A 284 -15.90 2.16 -27.47
N PRO A 285 -16.82 1.87 -28.41
CA PRO A 285 -16.55 0.85 -29.41
C PRO A 285 -15.47 1.34 -30.39
N GLU A 286 -15.01 0.43 -31.27
CA GLU A 286 -14.07 0.77 -32.34
C GLU A 286 -14.59 1.87 -33.27
N TRP A 287 -13.67 2.56 -33.95
CA TRP A 287 -14.00 3.76 -34.74
C TRP A 287 -15.11 3.52 -35.78
N TYR A 288 -15.16 2.32 -36.36
CA TYR A 288 -16.19 1.91 -37.33
C TYR A 288 -17.57 1.65 -36.71
N TYR A 289 -17.72 1.79 -35.39
CA TYR A 289 -18.99 1.77 -34.66
C TYR A 289 -19.28 3.08 -33.91
N LEU A 290 -18.35 4.03 -33.87
CA LEU A 290 -18.51 5.29 -33.12
C LEU A 290 -19.72 6.11 -33.61
N PHE A 291 -20.00 6.12 -34.92
CA PHE A 291 -21.16 6.83 -35.45
C PHE A 291 -22.48 6.27 -34.89
N LEU A 292 -22.56 4.94 -34.71
CA LEU A 292 -23.75 4.29 -34.16
C LEU A 292 -23.87 4.57 -32.67
N PHE A 293 -22.74 4.51 -31.95
CA PHE A 293 -22.68 4.92 -30.54
C PHE A 293 -23.18 6.36 -30.35
N GLN A 294 -22.72 7.31 -31.18
CA GLN A 294 -23.17 8.69 -31.11
C GLN A 294 -24.64 8.85 -31.49
N LEU A 295 -25.12 8.11 -32.49
CA LEU A 295 -26.53 8.11 -32.86
C LEU A 295 -27.43 7.67 -31.70
N LEU A 296 -27.00 6.64 -30.95
CA LEU A 296 -27.76 6.09 -29.83
C LEU A 296 -27.93 7.09 -28.69
N LYS A 297 -26.99 8.01 -28.48
CA LYS A 297 -27.11 9.06 -27.44
C LYS A 297 -28.31 9.99 -27.63
N TYR A 298 -28.88 10.10 -28.85
CA TYR A 298 -30.06 10.92 -29.11
C TYR A 298 -31.38 10.21 -28.76
N PHE A 299 -31.34 8.93 -28.40
CA PHE A 299 -32.50 8.14 -28.02
C PHE A 299 -32.38 7.73 -26.55
N HIS A 300 -33.45 7.87 -25.78
CA HIS A 300 -33.46 7.57 -24.34
C HIS A 300 -34.62 6.66 -23.96
N GLY A 301 -34.37 5.71 -23.06
CA GLY A 301 -35.37 4.81 -22.50
C GLY A 301 -36.07 4.00 -23.58
N ASN A 302 -37.41 4.03 -23.61
CA ASN A 302 -38.20 3.23 -24.55
C ASN A 302 -37.97 3.57 -26.04
N THR A 303 -37.30 4.69 -26.36
CA THR A 303 -36.99 5.08 -27.74
C THR A 303 -35.66 4.53 -28.26
N GLU A 304 -34.83 3.91 -27.40
CA GLU A 304 -33.52 3.35 -27.78
C GLU A 304 -33.63 2.29 -28.89
N ILE A 305 -34.74 1.55 -28.93
CA ILE A 305 -35.05 0.59 -30.00
C ILE A 305 -35.06 1.25 -31.39
N ILE A 306 -35.45 2.53 -31.47
CA ILE A 306 -35.48 3.28 -32.73
C ILE A 306 -34.06 3.46 -33.26
N GLY A 307 -33.15 3.91 -32.40
CA GLY A 307 -31.74 4.12 -32.76
C GLY A 307 -30.99 2.80 -33.00
N ALA A 308 -31.24 1.78 -32.17
CA ALA A 308 -30.49 0.52 -32.20
C ALA A 308 -30.95 -0.45 -33.29
N LEU A 309 -32.26 -0.52 -33.56
CA LEU A 309 -32.84 -1.54 -34.43
C LEU A 309 -33.57 -0.95 -35.64
N VAL A 310 -34.45 0.04 -35.43
CA VAL A 310 -35.31 0.55 -36.51
C VAL A 310 -34.50 1.32 -37.55
N ILE A 311 -33.66 2.29 -37.16
CA ILE A 311 -32.87 3.08 -38.10
C ILE A 311 -31.88 2.20 -38.88
N PRO A 312 -31.01 1.39 -38.23
CA PRO A 312 -30.14 0.47 -38.96
C PRO A 312 -30.92 -0.53 -39.82
N GLY A 313 -32.05 -1.05 -39.34
CA GLY A 313 -32.91 -1.96 -40.10
C GLY A 313 -33.50 -1.33 -41.37
N VAL A 314 -33.98 -0.08 -41.28
CA VAL A 314 -34.48 0.68 -42.44
C VAL A 314 -33.34 0.96 -43.43
N VAL A 315 -32.17 1.39 -42.93
CA VAL A 315 -30.99 1.62 -43.78
C VAL A 315 -30.59 0.35 -44.53
N MET A 316 -30.49 -0.78 -43.81
CA MET A 316 -30.16 -2.07 -44.41
C MET A 316 -31.23 -2.55 -45.40
N THR A 317 -32.50 -2.26 -45.13
CA THR A 317 -33.61 -2.58 -46.04
C THR A 317 -33.51 -1.77 -47.33
N ILE A 318 -33.23 -0.46 -47.25
CA ILE A 318 -33.04 0.39 -48.43
C ILE A 318 -31.83 -0.09 -49.24
N LEU A 319 -30.73 -0.44 -48.58
CA LEU A 319 -29.57 -1.02 -49.25
C LEU A 319 -29.93 -2.35 -49.93
N ALA A 320 -30.61 -3.28 -49.25
CA ALA A 320 -31.03 -4.55 -49.84
C ALA A 320 -31.96 -4.36 -51.06
N LEU A 321 -32.78 -3.30 -51.05
CA LEU A 321 -33.67 -2.94 -52.16
C LEU A 321 -32.98 -2.11 -53.26
N ALA A 322 -31.70 -1.76 -53.11
CA ALA A 322 -30.95 -0.98 -54.09
C ALA A 322 -31.03 -1.54 -55.53
N PRO A 323 -31.00 -2.87 -55.79
CA PRO A 323 -31.21 -3.43 -57.13
C PRO A 323 -32.54 -3.05 -57.78
N PHE A 324 -33.62 -3.05 -57.00
CA PHE A 324 -34.95 -2.71 -57.50
C PHE A 324 -35.11 -1.21 -57.68
N ILE A 325 -34.60 -0.41 -56.73
CA ILE A 325 -34.65 1.06 -56.82
C ILE A 325 -33.82 1.54 -58.03
N GLY A 326 -32.64 0.95 -58.23
CA GLY A 326 -31.70 1.33 -59.29
C GLY A 326 -32.06 0.88 -60.71
N MET A 327 -33.26 0.33 -60.94
CA MET A 327 -33.74 0.01 -62.29
C MET A 327 -33.88 1.25 -63.18
N SER A 328 -34.19 2.41 -62.58
CA SER A 328 -34.25 3.70 -63.27
C SER A 328 -32.98 4.53 -63.06
N LYS A 329 -32.70 5.46 -63.97
CA LYS A 329 -31.58 6.42 -63.81
C LYS A 329 -31.74 7.23 -62.51
N ALA A 330 -32.95 7.75 -62.26
CA ALA A 330 -33.27 8.49 -61.05
C ALA A 330 -33.03 7.66 -59.77
N GLY A 331 -33.46 6.40 -59.76
CA GLY A 331 -33.26 5.50 -58.63
C GLY A 331 -31.79 5.11 -58.40
N HIS A 332 -30.98 5.05 -59.45
CA HIS A 332 -29.53 4.89 -59.28
C HIS A 332 -28.88 6.14 -58.68
N TYR A 333 -29.25 7.34 -59.14
CA TYR A 333 -28.79 8.58 -58.50
C TYR A 333 -29.25 8.67 -57.05
N PHE A 334 -30.46 8.19 -56.73
CA PHE A 334 -30.92 8.04 -55.35
C PHE A 334 -30.01 7.11 -54.55
N ASN A 335 -29.70 5.90 -55.03
CA ASN A 335 -28.82 4.97 -54.31
C ASN A 335 -27.42 5.55 -54.07
N VAL A 336 -26.85 6.25 -55.06
CA VAL A 336 -25.55 6.92 -54.94
C VAL A 336 -25.64 8.07 -53.93
N GLY A 337 -26.67 8.91 -54.02
CA GLY A 337 -26.90 9.98 -53.05
C GLY A 337 -27.11 9.45 -51.63
N PHE A 338 -27.84 8.33 -51.49
CA PHE A 338 -28.12 7.69 -50.22
C PHE A 338 -26.86 7.12 -49.56
N ILE A 339 -26.01 6.38 -50.29
CA ILE A 339 -24.76 5.87 -49.70
C ILE A 339 -23.79 7.01 -49.33
N LEU A 340 -23.72 8.07 -50.15
CA LEU A 340 -22.90 9.25 -49.83
C LEU A 340 -23.44 9.97 -48.60
N PHE A 341 -24.75 10.12 -48.48
CA PHE A 341 -25.41 10.67 -47.29
C PHE A 341 -25.08 9.83 -46.04
N LEU A 342 -25.15 8.50 -46.13
CA LEU A 342 -24.78 7.61 -45.02
C LEU A 342 -23.31 7.75 -44.63
N LEU A 343 -22.40 7.80 -45.60
CA LEU A 343 -20.97 7.97 -45.33
C LEU A 343 -20.67 9.34 -44.70
N VAL A 344 -21.25 10.42 -45.23
CA VAL A 344 -21.11 11.77 -44.67
C VAL A 344 -21.72 11.84 -43.27
N GLY A 345 -22.91 11.26 -43.07
CA GLY A 345 -23.55 11.18 -41.75
C GLY A 345 -22.72 10.38 -40.75
N ALA A 346 -22.17 9.23 -41.15
CA ALA A 346 -21.29 8.42 -40.31
C ALA A 346 -20.00 9.18 -39.95
N MET A 347 -19.37 9.86 -40.91
CA MET A 347 -18.19 10.70 -40.66
C MET A 347 -18.52 11.87 -39.72
N ALA A 348 -19.65 12.55 -39.93
CA ALA A 348 -20.08 13.66 -39.08
C ALA A 348 -20.36 13.21 -37.65
N LEU A 349 -21.12 12.13 -37.46
CA LEU A 349 -21.41 11.57 -36.13
C LEU A 349 -20.14 11.06 -35.44
N THR A 350 -19.22 10.43 -36.17
CA THR A 350 -17.92 10.03 -35.62
C THR A 350 -17.11 11.26 -35.19
N GLY A 351 -17.10 12.33 -36.00
CA GLY A 351 -16.44 13.59 -35.65
C GLY A 351 -17.02 14.24 -34.39
N ILE A 352 -18.36 14.26 -34.26
CA ILE A 352 -19.05 14.75 -33.06
C ILE A 352 -18.67 13.91 -31.84
N ALA A 353 -18.66 12.58 -31.97
CA ALA A 353 -18.27 11.68 -30.88
C ALA A 353 -16.84 11.97 -30.39
N LEU A 354 -15.90 12.12 -31.33
CA LEU A 354 -14.51 12.44 -31.01
C LEU A 354 -14.36 13.82 -30.38
N GLN A 355 -15.15 14.80 -30.80
CA GLN A 355 -15.15 16.15 -30.23
C GLN A 355 -15.74 16.16 -28.81
N GLU A 356 -16.85 15.44 -28.57
CA GLU A 356 -17.42 15.29 -27.23
C GLU A 356 -16.44 14.60 -26.28
N ASP A 357 -15.82 13.50 -26.73
CA ASP A 357 -14.84 12.75 -25.94
C ASP A 357 -13.61 13.62 -25.64
N ALA A 358 -13.16 14.45 -26.59
CA ALA A 358 -12.05 15.40 -26.37
C ALA A 358 -12.37 16.47 -25.32
N ASN A 359 -13.64 16.90 -25.22
CA ASN A 359 -14.08 17.94 -24.31
C ASN A 359 -14.60 17.40 -22.95
N ASN A 360 -14.80 16.09 -22.82
CA ASN A 360 -15.30 15.48 -21.59
C ASN A 360 -14.14 15.21 -20.60
N PRO A 361 -14.09 15.88 -19.44
CA PRO A 361 -13.00 15.72 -18.48
C PRO A 361 -12.93 14.32 -17.87
N ASP A 362 -14.07 13.67 -17.63
CA ASP A 362 -14.11 12.34 -17.01
C ASP A 362 -13.66 11.26 -17.99
N PHE A 363 -14.02 11.40 -19.27
CA PHE A 363 -13.48 10.56 -20.33
C PHE A 363 -11.94 10.65 -20.41
N GLN A 364 -11.38 11.87 -20.38
CA GLN A 364 -9.93 12.06 -20.44
C GLN A 364 -9.24 11.48 -19.19
N LYS A 365 -9.80 11.69 -18.00
CA LYS A 365 -9.31 11.09 -16.75
C LYS A 365 -9.34 9.56 -16.82
N ALA A 366 -10.47 8.96 -17.20
CA ALA A 366 -10.61 7.51 -17.29
C ALA A 366 -9.64 6.90 -18.31
N LYS A 367 -9.43 7.57 -19.46
CA LYS A 367 -8.46 7.14 -20.46
C LYS A 367 -7.02 7.20 -19.95
N ILE A 368 -6.62 8.31 -19.32
CA ILE A 368 -5.28 8.45 -18.72
C ILE A 368 -5.06 7.39 -17.64
N LEU A 369 -6.06 7.20 -16.78
CA LEU A 369 -6.03 6.19 -15.72
C LEU A 369 -5.89 4.77 -16.29
N ALA A 370 -6.64 4.43 -17.33
CA ALA A 370 -6.52 3.13 -17.99
C ALA A 370 -5.14 2.92 -18.60
N HIS A 371 -4.52 3.96 -19.17
CA HIS A 371 -3.14 3.88 -19.67
C HIS A 371 -2.14 3.69 -18.53
N GLN A 372 -2.25 4.47 -17.45
CA GLN A 372 -1.39 4.33 -16.26
C GLN A 372 -1.52 2.95 -15.62
N ASN A 373 -2.75 2.40 -15.53
CA ASN A 373 -2.97 1.06 -15.03
C ASN A 373 -2.38 -0.01 -15.98
N ALA A 374 -2.38 0.22 -17.30
CA ALA A 374 -1.75 -0.69 -18.25
C ALA A 374 -0.22 -0.73 -18.07
N GLU A 375 0.41 0.44 -17.97
CA GLU A 375 1.85 0.59 -17.66
C GLU A 375 2.18 -0.04 -16.31
N ARG A 376 1.41 0.28 -15.27
CA ARG A 376 1.59 -0.32 -13.94
C ARG A 376 1.44 -1.84 -13.97
N THR A 377 0.50 -2.37 -14.77
CA THR A 377 0.37 -3.82 -14.96
C THR A 377 1.62 -4.41 -15.59
N TYR A 378 2.17 -3.76 -16.63
CA TYR A 378 3.44 -4.17 -17.26
C TYR A 378 4.59 -4.20 -16.24
N ASP A 379 4.74 -3.16 -15.42
CA ASP A 379 5.77 -3.10 -14.38
C ASP A 379 5.58 -4.19 -13.33
N LEU A 380 4.34 -4.43 -12.91
CA LEU A 380 4.00 -5.47 -11.94
C LEU A 380 4.29 -6.87 -12.49
N ILE A 381 4.09 -7.13 -13.79
CA ILE A 381 4.40 -8.42 -14.42
C ILE A 381 5.92 -8.62 -14.54
N ASN A 382 6.66 -7.54 -14.84
CA ASN A 382 8.09 -7.59 -15.13
C ASN A 382 9.00 -7.40 -13.92
N ARG A 383 8.46 -7.26 -12.70
CA ARG A 383 9.25 -7.19 -11.47
C ARG A 383 10.11 -8.47 -11.32
N GLN A 384 11.40 -8.31 -11.07
CA GLN A 384 12.31 -9.42 -10.78
C GLN A 384 12.18 -9.80 -9.29
N GLU A 385 11.60 -10.98 -9.05
CA GLU A 385 11.62 -11.76 -7.80
C GLU A 385 11.25 -11.04 -6.49
N TRP A 386 10.18 -11.57 -5.89
CA TRP A 386 9.84 -11.40 -4.49
C TRP A 386 10.88 -12.14 -3.61
N VAL A 387 11.42 -11.46 -2.58
CA VAL A 387 12.05 -12.14 -1.43
C VAL A 387 10.92 -12.76 -0.62
N ILE A 388 10.51 -13.98 -0.98
CA ILE A 388 9.73 -14.84 -0.09
C ILE A 388 10.66 -15.16 1.09
N PRO A 389 10.28 -14.93 2.37
CA PRO A 389 11.01 -15.49 3.50
C PRO A 389 11.17 -17.00 3.29
N ASP A 390 12.35 -17.57 3.51
CA ASP A 390 12.67 -18.95 3.11
C ASP A 390 11.65 -20.00 3.59
N GLU A 391 10.93 -19.73 4.68
CA GLU A 391 9.86 -20.59 5.22
C GLU A 391 8.61 -20.73 4.33
N GLN A 392 8.45 -19.93 3.27
CA GLN A 392 7.26 -19.88 2.42
C GLN A 392 7.53 -20.09 0.92
N LYS A 393 8.77 -20.44 0.52
CA LYS A 393 9.05 -20.79 -0.87
C LYS A 393 8.27 -22.07 -1.24
N PRO A 394 7.43 -22.06 -2.29
CA PRO A 394 6.84 -23.29 -2.79
C PRO A 394 7.96 -24.21 -3.30
N ASP A 395 7.82 -25.52 -3.10
CA ASP A 395 8.80 -26.54 -3.50
C ASP A 395 9.27 -26.31 -4.95
N GLU A 396 10.59 -26.29 -5.14
CA GLU A 396 11.28 -26.10 -6.41
C GLU A 396 10.89 -27.19 -7.42
N GLY A 397 9.79 -26.98 -8.14
CA GLY A 397 9.25 -27.99 -9.07
C GLY A 397 8.27 -27.49 -10.13
N GLU A 398 7.77 -26.26 -10.08
CA GLU A 398 6.89 -25.69 -11.11
C GLU A 398 7.49 -24.41 -11.70
N LEU A 399 8.09 -24.53 -12.90
CA LEU A 399 8.60 -23.46 -13.76
C LEU A 399 9.21 -22.23 -13.06
N SER A 400 10.50 -22.33 -12.77
CA SER A 400 11.40 -21.18 -12.67
C SER A 400 11.51 -20.46 -14.02
N ASP A 401 10.74 -19.39 -14.25
CA ASP A 401 11.11 -18.37 -15.24
C ASP A 401 10.43 -17.01 -14.98
N LYS A 402 11.05 -16.24 -14.07
CA LYS A 402 11.21 -14.77 -14.00
C LYS A 402 10.02 -13.79 -14.12
N ARG A 403 8.85 -14.10 -14.69
CA ARG A 403 7.75 -13.14 -14.90
C ARG A 403 6.40 -13.86 -14.89
N PHE A 404 5.68 -13.80 -13.77
CA PHE A 404 4.47 -14.60 -13.53
C PHE A 404 3.25 -13.70 -13.32
N ILE A 405 2.27 -13.77 -14.23
CA ILE A 405 0.90 -13.37 -13.89
C ILE A 405 0.35 -14.51 -13.03
N GLN A 406 -0.14 -14.18 -11.84
CA GLN A 406 -0.62 -15.21 -10.91
C GLN A 406 -1.82 -15.97 -11.48
N ARG A 407 -2.10 -17.19 -10.99
CA ARG A 407 -3.24 -18.02 -11.44
C ARG A 407 -4.60 -17.28 -11.36
N GLN A 408 -4.71 -16.25 -10.52
CA GLN A 408 -5.87 -15.39 -10.35
C GLN A 408 -6.08 -14.39 -11.50
N GLY A 409 -5.10 -14.21 -12.39
CA GLY A 409 -5.14 -13.35 -13.57
C GLY A 409 -4.53 -11.96 -13.39
N ALA A 410 -4.39 -11.20 -14.48
CA ALA A 410 -3.68 -9.92 -14.48
C ALA A 410 -4.36 -8.82 -13.66
N VAL A 411 -5.70 -8.81 -13.61
CA VAL A 411 -6.47 -7.85 -12.79
C VAL A 411 -6.15 -7.99 -11.30
N TYR A 412 -5.80 -9.20 -10.84
CA TYR A 412 -5.39 -9.43 -9.46
C TYR A 412 -4.15 -8.62 -9.12
N LEU A 413 -3.20 -8.44 -10.05
CA LEU A 413 -2.01 -7.64 -9.80
C LEU A 413 -2.38 -6.19 -9.47
N LEU A 414 -3.28 -5.57 -10.24
CA LEU A 414 -3.76 -4.22 -9.96
C LEU A 414 -4.58 -4.14 -8.68
N ARG A 415 -5.49 -5.10 -8.43
CA ARG A 415 -6.29 -5.14 -7.18
C ARG A 415 -5.46 -5.32 -5.90
N ASN A 416 -4.22 -5.77 -6.05
CA ASN A 416 -3.32 -6.01 -4.92
C ASN A 416 -2.15 -5.03 -4.91
N ASP A 417 -2.13 -4.05 -5.82
CA ASP A 417 -1.09 -3.05 -5.89
C ASP A 417 -1.44 -1.85 -4.99
N PRO A 418 -0.60 -1.50 -3.99
CA PRO A 418 -0.93 -0.41 -3.09
C PRO A 418 -0.94 0.94 -3.82
N LEU A 419 -0.13 1.10 -4.87
CA LEU A 419 -0.06 2.35 -5.62
C LEU A 419 -1.39 2.69 -6.31
N THR A 420 -2.03 1.70 -6.91
CA THR A 420 -3.29 1.90 -7.63
C THR A 420 -4.52 1.78 -6.73
N GLN A 421 -4.53 0.86 -5.76
CA GLN A 421 -5.69 0.61 -4.89
C GLN A 421 -5.69 1.41 -3.59
N GLY A 422 -4.52 1.65 -2.99
CA GLY A 422 -4.39 2.39 -1.73
C GLY A 422 -5.07 3.76 -1.77
N PRO A 423 -4.82 4.62 -2.77
CA PRO A 423 -5.50 5.91 -2.91
C PRO A 423 -7.01 5.79 -3.11
N ARG A 424 -7.48 4.77 -3.83
CA ARG A 424 -8.92 4.55 -4.09
C ARG A 424 -9.64 4.14 -2.80
N LEU A 425 -9.09 3.15 -2.11
CA LEU A 425 -9.60 2.68 -0.82
C LEU A 425 -9.54 3.79 0.23
N PHE A 426 -8.46 4.59 0.24
CA PHE A 426 -8.36 5.77 1.09
C PHE A 426 -9.43 6.82 0.75
N ALA A 427 -9.65 7.12 -0.53
CA ALA A 427 -10.68 8.05 -0.97
C ALA A 427 -12.09 7.59 -0.54
N GLN A 428 -12.35 6.28 -0.59
CA GLN A 428 -13.64 5.69 -0.22
C GLN A 428 -13.88 5.66 1.30
N HIS A 429 -12.85 5.37 2.09
CA HIS A 429 -13.02 5.07 3.52
C HIS A 429 -12.43 6.11 4.49
N CYS A 430 -11.43 6.89 4.05
CA CYS A 430 -10.64 7.75 4.94
C CYS A 430 -10.69 9.25 4.57
N ALA A 431 -10.87 9.58 3.28
CA ALA A 431 -10.80 10.96 2.78
C ALA A 431 -11.95 11.87 3.22
N SER A 432 -12.99 11.31 3.87
CA SER A 432 -14.03 12.09 4.54
C SER A 432 -13.50 12.84 5.77
N CYS A 433 -12.42 12.35 6.40
CA CYS A 433 -11.82 12.95 7.59
C CYS A 433 -10.38 13.41 7.38
N HIS A 434 -9.57 12.67 6.60
CA HIS A 434 -8.15 12.93 6.39
C HIS A 434 -7.84 13.55 5.03
N ASP A 435 -6.81 14.41 4.97
CA ASP A 435 -6.18 14.84 3.72
C ASP A 435 -4.85 14.07 3.50
N TYR A 436 -4.35 14.05 2.26
CA TYR A 436 -3.05 13.46 1.87
C TYR A 436 -2.24 14.36 0.92
N ARG A 437 -2.56 15.66 0.87
CA ARG A 437 -1.89 16.60 -0.04
C ARG A 437 -0.51 17.03 0.47
N ALA A 438 0.47 17.04 -0.42
CA ALA A 438 1.82 17.54 -0.16
C ALA A 438 1.86 19.08 -0.04
N PRO A 439 2.63 19.66 0.90
CA PRO A 439 2.73 21.12 1.09
C PRO A 439 3.32 21.91 -0.11
N THR A 440 4.01 21.27 -1.06
CA THR A 440 4.68 21.93 -2.20
C THR A 440 4.53 21.14 -3.51
N ALA A 441 3.31 20.86 -3.94
CA ALA A 441 3.03 20.08 -5.16
C ALA A 441 3.44 20.76 -6.50
N ASP A 442 3.94 21.99 -6.47
CA ASP A 442 4.24 22.79 -7.67
C ASP A 442 5.70 22.72 -8.16
N LYS A 443 6.61 22.02 -7.46
CA LYS A 443 7.99 21.85 -7.94
C LYS A 443 8.18 20.49 -8.63
N PRO A 444 8.74 20.44 -9.85
CA PRO A 444 9.09 19.18 -10.49
C PRO A 444 10.22 18.49 -9.70
N PRO A 445 10.19 17.16 -9.58
CA PRO A 445 11.23 16.40 -8.90
C PRO A 445 12.60 16.57 -9.57
N GLU A 446 13.67 16.70 -8.78
CA GLU A 446 15.06 16.81 -9.28
C GLU A 446 15.72 15.43 -9.50
N LYS A 447 15.23 14.34 -8.87
CA LYS A 447 15.83 12.99 -8.94
C LYS A 447 14.84 11.89 -9.33
N ALA A 448 15.36 10.80 -9.88
CA ALA A 448 14.58 9.63 -10.35
C ALA A 448 13.70 8.96 -9.27
N ALA A 449 14.16 8.86 -8.03
CA ALA A 449 13.35 8.33 -6.91
C ALA A 449 12.14 9.22 -6.59
N ASP A 450 12.25 10.52 -6.88
CA ASP A 450 11.19 11.50 -6.67
C ASP A 450 10.15 11.44 -7.81
N HIS A 451 10.45 10.83 -8.96
CA HIS A 451 9.51 10.71 -10.08
C HIS A 451 8.37 9.72 -9.81
N GLU A 452 8.66 8.56 -9.21
CA GLU A 452 7.63 7.58 -8.82
C GLU A 452 6.83 8.04 -7.61
N HIS A 453 7.48 8.66 -6.62
CA HIS A 453 6.79 9.32 -5.51
C HIS A 453 5.87 10.44 -6.01
N ALA A 454 6.35 11.29 -6.93
CA ALA A 454 5.53 12.32 -7.56
C ALA A 454 4.42 11.72 -8.45
N ALA A 455 4.62 10.56 -9.08
CA ALA A 455 3.57 9.85 -9.79
C ALA A 455 2.49 9.33 -8.83
N ALA A 456 2.88 8.74 -7.70
CA ALA A 456 1.98 8.29 -6.64
C ALA A 456 1.16 9.44 -6.04
N VAL A 457 1.81 10.57 -5.74
CA VAL A 457 1.14 11.78 -5.25
C VAL A 457 0.19 12.36 -6.30
N ARG A 458 0.59 12.39 -7.58
CA ARG A 458 -0.28 12.84 -8.68
C ARG A 458 -1.50 11.93 -8.85
N PHE A 459 -1.29 10.61 -8.85
CA PHE A 459 -2.36 9.62 -8.95
C PHE A 459 -3.33 9.73 -7.76
N ALA A 460 -2.79 9.84 -6.53
CA ALA A 460 -3.61 10.05 -5.35
C ALA A 460 -4.42 11.33 -5.41
N ASN A 461 -3.81 12.44 -5.82
CA ASN A 461 -4.52 13.71 -6.01
C ASN A 461 -5.64 13.63 -7.06
N GLN A 462 -5.54 12.73 -8.05
CA GLN A 462 -6.60 12.48 -9.03
C GLN A 462 -7.76 11.64 -8.45
N MET A 463 -7.49 10.80 -7.46
CA MET A 463 -8.49 9.93 -6.81
C MET A 463 -9.20 10.60 -5.64
N LEU A 464 -8.57 11.58 -4.98
CA LEU A 464 -9.17 12.31 -3.89
C LEU A 464 -10.34 13.18 -4.39
N PRO A 465 -11.45 13.24 -3.65
CA PRO A 465 -12.59 14.06 -4.06
C PRO A 465 -12.17 15.53 -4.23
N PRO A 466 -12.74 16.25 -5.23
CA PRO A 466 -12.56 17.69 -5.33
C PRO A 466 -13.03 18.32 -4.02
N LYS A 467 -12.22 19.21 -3.46
CA LYS A 467 -12.62 19.93 -2.26
C LYS A 467 -13.92 20.68 -2.58
N THR A 468 -14.93 20.50 -1.74
CA THR A 468 -16.20 21.22 -1.82
C THR A 468 -16.25 22.23 -0.69
N THR A 469 -16.82 23.40 -0.93
CA THR A 469 -17.11 24.36 0.14
C THR A 469 -18.16 23.77 1.09
N GLY A 470 -18.28 24.30 2.31
CA GLY A 470 -19.37 23.94 3.25
C GLY A 470 -20.80 24.18 2.70
N SER A 471 -20.92 24.73 1.49
CA SER A 471 -22.15 24.94 0.72
C SER A 471 -22.33 23.99 -0.48
N GLY A 472 -21.47 22.96 -0.62
CA GLY A 472 -21.60 21.93 -1.66
C GLY A 472 -21.20 22.37 -3.08
N LYS A 473 -20.45 23.46 -3.24
CA LYS A 473 -19.89 23.87 -4.55
C LYS A 473 -18.45 23.41 -4.68
N GLU A 474 -18.08 22.87 -5.85
CA GLU A 474 -16.68 22.58 -6.19
C GLU A 474 -15.84 23.87 -6.12
N ILE A 475 -14.61 23.78 -5.59
CA ILE A 475 -13.64 24.88 -5.73
C ILE A 475 -13.38 25.10 -7.21
N LYS A 476 -13.72 26.29 -7.71
CA LYS A 476 -13.25 26.73 -9.02
C LYS A 476 -11.77 27.08 -8.94
N VAL A 477 -10.96 26.42 -9.76
CA VAL A 477 -9.56 26.78 -10.00
C VAL A 477 -9.52 28.16 -10.65
N VAL A 478 -9.02 29.17 -9.94
CA VAL A 478 -8.78 30.50 -10.50
C VAL A 478 -7.29 30.62 -10.80
N ARG A 479 -6.97 31.09 -12.02
CA ARG A 479 -5.61 31.46 -12.39
C ARG A 479 -5.42 32.94 -12.09
N ASP A 480 -4.34 33.29 -11.41
CA ASP A 480 -3.99 34.69 -11.23
C ASP A 480 -3.58 35.34 -12.57
N SER A 481 -3.36 36.64 -12.54
CA SER A 481 -2.92 37.44 -13.70
C SER A 481 -1.55 37.03 -14.26
N ALA A 482 -0.81 36.14 -13.59
CA ALA A 482 0.45 35.56 -14.05
C ALA A 482 0.29 34.10 -14.55
N GLY A 483 -0.93 33.56 -14.58
CA GLY A 483 -1.23 32.20 -15.02
C GLY A 483 -0.97 31.11 -13.99
N LYS A 484 -0.62 31.48 -12.74
CA LYS A 484 -0.40 30.55 -11.63
C LYS A 484 -1.75 30.15 -11.04
N VAL A 485 -1.90 28.86 -10.74
CA VAL A 485 -3.09 28.33 -10.08
C VAL A 485 -3.09 28.82 -8.63
N VAL A 486 -4.12 29.57 -8.24
CA VAL A 486 -4.33 29.99 -6.85
C VAL A 486 -5.64 29.36 -6.38
N TYR A 487 -5.55 28.59 -5.28
CA TYR A 487 -6.72 27.99 -4.64
C TYR A 487 -7.37 29.06 -3.75
N ASP A 488 -8.70 29.17 -3.78
CA ASP A 488 -9.45 29.98 -2.80
C ASP A 488 -9.20 29.39 -1.40
N GLU A 489 -8.49 30.12 -0.54
CA GLU A 489 -7.99 29.65 0.76
C GLU A 489 -9.07 29.57 1.85
N THR A 490 -10.35 29.85 1.52
CA THR A 490 -11.46 29.84 2.49
C THR A 490 -12.12 28.46 2.66
N LEU A 491 -11.31 27.40 2.75
CA LEU A 491 -11.79 26.01 2.67
C LEU A 491 -12.25 25.41 4.01
N PRO A 492 -13.29 24.55 4.00
CA PRO A 492 -13.72 23.86 5.20
C PRO A 492 -12.63 22.89 5.65
N TYR A 493 -12.12 23.15 6.85
CA TYR A 493 -11.10 22.39 7.57
C TYR A 493 -11.38 20.88 7.61
N SER A 494 -10.34 20.04 7.48
CA SER A 494 -10.48 18.57 7.60
C SER A 494 -10.77 18.18 9.04
N GLY A 495 -11.66 17.19 9.24
CA GLY A 495 -12.02 16.70 10.57
C GLY A 495 -10.85 16.07 11.35
N ALA A 496 -9.83 15.57 10.62
CA ALA A 496 -8.66 14.86 11.15
C ALA A 496 -7.36 15.30 10.43
N PRO A 497 -6.16 14.86 10.91
CA PRO A 497 -4.87 15.35 10.41
C PRO A 497 -4.56 14.99 8.96
N ASN A 498 -3.73 15.82 8.31
CA ASN A 498 -3.10 15.47 7.03
C ASN A 498 -2.06 14.37 7.22
N LEU A 499 -2.24 13.24 6.52
CA LEU A 499 -1.41 12.05 6.63
C LEU A 499 -0.24 12.02 5.64
N TYR A 500 -0.06 13.07 4.83
CA TYR A 500 1.08 13.16 3.92
C TYR A 500 2.40 13.11 4.69
N GLY A 501 3.21 12.08 4.43
CA GLY A 501 4.49 11.88 5.09
C GLY A 501 4.39 11.52 6.57
N PHE A 502 3.25 10.97 7.03
CA PHE A 502 3.06 10.52 8.41
C PHE A 502 4.24 9.67 8.92
N ALA A 503 4.65 9.91 10.17
CA ALA A 503 5.79 9.29 10.84
C ALA A 503 7.18 9.51 10.19
N SER A 504 7.29 10.36 9.16
CA SER A 504 8.59 10.87 8.72
C SER A 504 9.17 11.86 9.72
N ARG A 505 10.48 12.07 9.68
CA ARG A 505 11.18 13.02 10.56
C ARG A 505 10.58 14.42 10.50
N GLU A 506 10.33 14.93 9.31
CA GLU A 506 9.76 16.27 9.12
C GLU A 506 8.33 16.37 9.67
N TRP A 507 7.53 15.31 9.49
CA TRP A 507 6.18 15.25 10.06
C TRP A 507 6.22 15.23 11.58
N ILE A 508 7.12 14.45 12.19
CA ILE A 508 7.27 14.36 13.65
C ILE A 508 7.79 15.68 14.23
N LYS A 509 8.79 16.31 13.60
CA LYS A 509 9.30 17.62 14.02
C LYS A 509 8.22 18.68 13.97
N GLY A 510 7.41 18.69 12.90
CA GLY A 510 6.29 19.62 12.78
C GLY A 510 5.22 19.37 13.84
N PHE A 511 4.87 18.10 14.08
CA PHE A 511 3.92 17.70 15.13
C PHE A 511 4.36 18.12 16.53
N LEU A 512 5.65 18.02 16.84
CA LEU A 512 6.22 18.39 18.14
C LEU A 512 6.53 19.89 18.27
N ASN A 513 6.35 20.70 17.22
CA ASN A 513 6.65 22.13 17.25
C ASN A 513 5.44 22.96 17.74
N PRO A 514 5.51 23.62 18.92
CA PRO A 514 4.40 24.39 19.48
C PRO A 514 3.95 25.59 18.61
N GLU A 515 4.87 26.19 17.84
CA GLU A 515 4.56 27.32 16.94
C GLU A 515 3.66 26.88 15.78
N GLN A 516 3.83 25.64 15.31
CA GLN A 516 3.00 25.07 14.25
C GLN A 516 1.61 24.64 14.74
N LEU A 517 1.45 24.44 16.05
CA LEU A 517 0.20 24.04 16.70
C LEU A 517 -0.69 25.23 17.11
N THR A 518 -0.14 26.43 17.24
CA THR A 518 -0.83 27.64 17.74
C THR A 518 -1.24 28.61 16.64
N ALA A 519 -0.76 28.45 15.42
CA ALA A 519 -1.13 29.28 14.29
C ALA A 519 -2.54 28.94 13.78
N VAL A 520 -3.59 29.37 14.49
CA VAL A 520 -4.96 29.51 13.95
C VAL A 520 -5.56 30.79 14.53
N SER A 521 -5.37 31.93 13.86
CA SER A 521 -6.22 33.09 14.14
C SER A 521 -7.44 33.07 13.21
N VAL A 522 -8.57 32.65 13.78
CA VAL A 522 -9.90 32.95 13.25
C VAL A 522 -10.32 34.28 13.86
N GLY A 523 -10.57 35.34 13.08
CA GLY A 523 -11.43 36.42 13.59
C GLY A 523 -11.27 37.85 13.08
N ASP A 524 -10.16 38.28 12.47
CA ASP A 524 -10.05 39.71 12.11
C ASP A 524 -10.40 39.97 10.64
N ALA A 525 -11.54 40.63 10.44
CA ALA A 525 -11.89 41.26 9.19
C ALA A 525 -10.78 42.24 8.79
N ILE A 526 -10.07 41.96 7.69
CA ILE A 526 -9.12 42.92 7.11
C ILE A 526 -9.93 44.11 6.56
N PRO A 527 -9.72 45.35 7.05
CA PRO A 527 -10.23 46.53 6.38
C PRO A 527 -9.49 46.71 5.04
N SER A 528 -10.28 47.06 4.01
CA SER A 528 -9.92 47.55 2.68
C SER A 528 -8.46 48.00 2.44
N PRO A 529 -7.88 47.71 1.25
CA PRO A 529 -6.49 48.02 0.92
C PRO A 529 -6.27 49.53 0.82
N ASN A 530 -5.34 50.06 1.62
CA ASN A 530 -4.71 51.33 1.32
C ASN A 530 -3.34 51.05 0.64
N PRO A 531 -3.12 51.41 -0.63
CA PRO A 531 -1.90 51.07 -1.38
C PRO A 531 -0.61 51.78 -0.94
N ALA A 532 -0.60 52.53 0.15
CA ALA A 532 0.48 53.47 0.48
C ALA A 532 1.64 52.90 1.33
N VAL A 533 1.59 51.64 1.80
CA VAL A 533 2.61 51.12 2.74
C VAL A 533 3.51 50.03 2.12
N ALA A 534 3.29 49.63 0.87
CA ALA A 534 4.06 48.58 0.18
C ALA A 534 5.36 49.06 -0.51
N LYS A 535 6.04 50.08 0.03
CA LYS A 535 7.33 50.56 -0.49
C LYS A 535 8.33 50.85 0.62
N GLN A 536 8.72 49.82 1.37
CA GLN A 536 10.03 49.75 2.03
C GLN A 536 10.20 48.36 2.63
N ASN A 537 11.06 47.57 1.99
CA ASN A 537 11.90 46.48 2.53
C ASN A 537 12.02 45.34 1.51
N ASP A 538 12.89 45.56 0.52
CA ASP A 538 13.55 44.50 -0.25
C ASP A 538 14.50 43.74 0.68
N HIS A 539 14.22 42.45 0.96
CA HIS A 539 15.19 41.50 1.48
C HIS A 539 14.89 40.10 0.91
N PRO A 540 15.88 39.27 0.52
CA PRO A 540 15.64 38.06 -0.27
C PRO A 540 15.13 36.83 0.50
N ASP A 541 14.92 36.92 1.82
CA ASP A 541 14.70 35.75 2.69
C ASP A 541 13.31 35.68 3.35
N ASN A 542 12.24 36.21 2.74
CA ASN A 542 10.93 36.25 3.41
C ASN A 542 9.74 35.71 2.59
N HIS A 543 9.93 34.56 1.94
CA HIS A 543 8.84 33.81 1.30
C HIS A 543 8.73 32.37 1.80
N LEU A 544 8.54 32.22 3.11
CA LEU A 544 7.92 31.03 3.70
C LEU A 544 6.82 31.52 4.65
N LYS A 545 5.60 31.70 4.12
CA LYS A 545 4.42 31.77 4.97
C LYS A 545 4.05 30.32 5.33
N PRO A 546 3.98 29.94 6.61
CA PRO A 546 3.58 28.58 6.98
C PRO A 546 2.10 28.40 6.65
N ILE A 547 1.78 27.39 5.85
CA ILE A 547 0.45 26.81 5.89
C ILE A 547 0.33 26.19 7.29
N THR A 548 -0.59 26.70 8.08
CA THR A 548 -0.89 26.25 9.43
C THR A 548 -1.25 24.77 9.39
N ALA A 549 -0.34 23.90 9.81
CA ALA A 549 -0.48 22.46 9.65
C ALA A 549 -1.44 21.90 10.71
N ASP A 550 -2.62 21.44 10.26
CA ASP A 550 -3.60 20.72 11.08
C ASP A 550 -3.07 19.32 11.46
N TYR A 551 -2.10 19.25 12.38
CA TYR A 551 -1.55 17.98 12.90
C TYR A 551 -2.50 17.24 13.85
N PHE A 552 -3.50 17.93 14.42
CA PHE A 552 -4.58 17.35 15.23
C PHE A 552 -5.97 17.48 14.60
N GLY A 553 -6.11 18.24 13.51
CA GLY A 553 -7.41 18.58 12.90
C GLY A 553 -8.41 19.16 13.92
N HIS A 554 -9.70 18.89 13.71
CA HIS A 554 -10.78 19.28 14.63
C HIS A 554 -11.11 18.23 15.71
N THR A 555 -10.17 17.34 16.04
CA THR A 555 -10.38 16.29 17.04
C THR A 555 -10.38 16.86 18.46
N ASN A 556 -10.88 16.07 19.42
CA ASN A 556 -10.82 16.44 20.85
C ASN A 556 -9.37 16.55 21.37
N GLN A 557 -8.38 16.08 20.60
CA GLN A 557 -6.96 16.15 20.95
C GLN A 557 -6.33 17.53 20.69
N ARG A 558 -6.98 18.39 19.90
CA ARG A 558 -6.51 19.77 19.62
C ARG A 558 -6.39 20.63 20.87
N GLU A 559 -7.25 20.39 21.85
CA GLU A 559 -7.22 21.01 23.18
C GLU A 559 -6.86 19.99 24.26
N GLY A 560 -6.29 18.85 23.84
CA GLY A 560 -5.97 17.73 24.72
C GLY A 560 -4.63 17.89 25.43
N ARG A 561 -4.35 16.95 26.33
CA ARG A 561 -3.16 16.92 27.18
C ARG A 561 -1.84 17.01 26.42
N MET A 562 -1.77 16.49 25.19
CA MET A 562 -0.54 16.56 24.39
C MET A 562 -0.20 18.00 24.00
N VAL A 563 -1.19 18.79 23.57
CA VAL A 563 -0.99 20.19 23.19
C VAL A 563 -0.65 21.04 24.42
N GLU A 564 -1.30 20.78 25.55
CA GLU A 564 -0.96 21.42 26.82
C GLU A 564 0.47 21.07 27.26
N TRP A 565 0.85 19.80 27.19
CA TRP A 565 2.19 19.32 27.54
C TRP A 565 3.26 19.98 26.67
N LEU A 566 3.07 20.06 25.35
CA LEU A 566 4.01 20.71 24.42
C LEU A 566 4.19 22.20 24.71
N LYS A 567 3.14 22.90 25.14
CA LYS A 567 3.21 24.31 25.54
C LYS A 567 3.99 24.49 26.85
N THR A 568 3.82 23.57 27.80
CA THR A 568 4.47 23.67 29.13
C THR A 568 5.92 23.18 29.14
N HIS A 569 6.26 22.18 28.31
CA HIS A 569 7.56 21.50 28.29
C HIS A 569 8.40 21.82 27.04
N GLN A 570 8.14 22.97 26.40
CA GLN A 570 8.87 23.40 25.21
C GLN A 570 10.40 23.48 25.45
N ALA A 571 10.81 23.98 26.63
CA ALA A 571 12.21 24.06 27.03
C ALA A 571 12.88 22.67 27.16
N ASP A 572 12.12 21.60 27.39
CA ASP A 572 12.64 20.23 27.50
C ASP A 572 12.92 19.63 26.11
N LEU A 573 12.24 20.12 25.08
CA LEU A 573 12.42 19.75 23.67
C LEU A 573 13.45 20.64 22.95
N GLU A 574 13.71 21.84 23.47
CA GLU A 574 14.67 22.79 22.92
C GLU A 574 16.11 22.58 23.46
N GLY A 575 17.09 22.95 22.64
CA GLY A 575 18.52 22.89 22.96
C GLY A 575 19.22 21.57 22.56
N THR A 576 20.45 21.41 23.04
CA THR A 576 21.31 20.24 22.77
C THR A 576 21.49 19.38 24.01
N THR A 577 21.67 18.08 23.84
CA THR A 577 22.17 17.18 24.88
C THR A 577 23.62 17.54 25.25
N ASP A 578 24.13 16.98 26.35
CA ASP A 578 25.52 17.16 26.79
C ASP A 578 26.54 16.73 25.72
N ASP A 579 26.13 15.82 24.83
CA ASP A 579 26.91 15.33 23.68
C ASP A 579 26.79 16.20 22.41
N GLY A 580 26.14 17.37 22.50
CA GLY A 580 25.99 18.33 21.40
C GLY A 580 24.89 18.01 20.38
N VAL A 581 23.94 17.12 20.71
CA VAL A 581 22.89 16.66 19.79
C VAL A 581 21.59 17.43 20.02
N ASN A 582 20.95 17.96 18.97
CA ASN A 582 19.64 18.62 19.10
C ASN A 582 18.58 17.61 19.59
N LYS A 583 17.89 17.95 20.69
CA LYS A 583 16.94 17.04 21.35
C LYS A 583 15.72 16.69 20.48
N LEU A 584 15.15 17.68 19.80
CA LEU A 584 13.99 17.50 18.89
C LEU A 584 14.36 16.61 17.70
N ASP A 585 15.54 16.84 17.10
CA ASP A 585 16.05 16.02 16.01
C ASP A 585 16.29 14.58 16.46
N ALA A 586 16.80 14.38 17.67
CA ALA A 586 17.03 13.06 18.24
C ALA A 586 15.72 12.28 18.48
N ILE A 587 14.71 12.91 19.08
CA ILE A 587 13.39 12.29 19.30
C ILE A 587 12.74 11.95 17.95
N ALA A 588 12.77 12.87 16.99
CA ALA A 588 12.23 12.65 15.65
C ALA A 588 12.95 11.52 14.90
N ALA A 589 14.28 11.44 15.01
CA ALA A 589 15.07 10.34 14.44
C ALA A 589 14.72 8.99 15.10
N ALA A 590 14.57 8.94 16.42
CA ALA A 590 14.21 7.71 17.13
C ALA A 590 12.82 7.19 16.74
N LEU A 591 11.80 8.06 16.69
CA LEU A 591 10.45 7.68 16.26
C LEU A 591 10.37 7.35 14.76
N SER A 592 11.07 8.10 13.89
CA SER A 592 11.18 7.76 12.46
C SER A 592 11.82 6.38 12.26
N ALA A 593 12.87 6.07 13.03
CA ALA A 593 13.52 4.77 12.98
C ALA A 593 12.60 3.61 13.43
N GLN A 594 11.67 3.86 14.36
CA GLN A 594 10.62 2.89 14.70
C GLN A 594 9.67 2.65 13.52
N ALA A 595 9.34 3.70 12.77
CA ALA A 595 8.43 3.62 11.63
C ALA A 595 9.01 2.82 10.45
N LYS A 596 10.34 2.75 10.33
CA LYS A 596 11.05 2.00 9.26
C LYS A 596 10.53 2.35 7.86
N LEU A 597 10.30 3.63 7.59
CA LEU A 597 9.77 4.07 6.29
C LEU A 597 10.82 3.82 5.20
N PRO A 598 10.44 3.27 4.02
CA PRO A 598 11.36 3.08 2.90
C PRO A 598 12.11 4.35 2.50
N SER A 599 11.43 5.50 2.53
CA SER A 599 11.99 6.81 2.17
C SER A 599 12.99 7.37 3.19
N GLN A 600 12.98 6.88 4.44
CA GLN A 600 13.86 7.34 5.52
C GLN A 600 15.00 6.36 5.83
N LYS A 601 14.93 5.13 5.28
CA LYS A 601 15.86 4.04 5.60
C LYS A 601 17.34 4.40 5.44
N GLU A 602 17.69 5.12 4.38
CA GLU A 602 19.08 5.53 4.14
C GLU A 602 19.53 6.54 5.20
N ILE A 603 18.72 7.55 5.50
CA ILE A 603 19.03 8.58 6.50
C ILE A 603 19.10 7.95 7.91
N ASP A 604 18.14 7.08 8.25
CA ASP A 604 18.12 6.35 9.52
C ASP A 604 19.35 5.42 9.67
N SER A 605 19.88 4.88 8.57
CA SER A 605 21.11 4.08 8.59
C SER A 605 22.38 4.92 8.69
N GLN A 606 22.39 6.13 8.12
CA GLN A 606 23.54 7.03 8.08
C GLN A 606 23.78 7.76 9.40
N ASP A 607 22.71 8.09 10.13
CA ASP A 607 22.77 8.91 11.34
C ASP A 607 23.56 8.32 12.51
N GLN A 608 24.11 7.12 12.33
CA GLN A 608 24.78 6.31 13.33
C GLN A 608 23.85 6.02 14.52
N SER A 609 24.12 4.96 15.27
CA SER A 609 23.32 4.64 16.45
C SER A 609 23.30 5.78 17.49
N LYS A 610 24.14 6.82 17.39
CA LYS A 610 24.23 7.92 18.38
C LYS A 610 22.98 8.79 18.43
N LEU A 611 22.48 9.30 17.30
CA LEU A 611 21.30 10.19 17.28
C LEU A 611 20.04 9.45 17.72
N ILE A 612 19.85 8.24 17.20
CA ILE A 612 18.74 7.36 17.56
C ILE A 612 18.82 6.96 19.05
N ARG A 613 20.00 6.60 19.58
CA ARG A 613 20.16 6.27 21.02
C ARG A 613 19.86 7.46 21.92
N ALA A 614 20.33 8.65 21.57
CA ALA A 614 20.00 9.87 22.32
C ALA A 614 18.49 10.12 22.33
N GLY A 615 17.81 9.95 21.20
CA GLY A 615 16.37 10.09 21.08
C GLY A 615 15.60 9.06 21.91
N ILE A 616 16.02 7.79 21.91
CA ILE A 616 15.44 6.73 22.75
C ILE A 616 15.49 7.12 24.23
N GLY A 617 16.66 7.58 24.71
CA GLY A 617 16.82 8.02 26.09
C GLY A 617 15.89 9.18 26.45
N LEU A 618 15.76 10.17 25.56
CA LEU A 618 14.87 11.31 25.74
C LEU A 618 13.39 10.90 25.77
N ILE A 619 12.96 9.98 24.90
CA ILE A 619 11.59 9.44 24.89
C ILE A 619 11.30 8.73 26.20
N GLN A 620 12.21 7.85 26.66
CA GLN A 620 12.06 7.14 27.92
C GLN A 620 11.98 8.11 29.10
N GLN A 621 12.85 9.11 29.15
CA GLN A 621 12.90 10.07 30.24
C GLN A 621 11.67 11.00 30.28
N ASN A 622 11.23 11.51 29.13
CA ASN A 622 10.28 12.63 29.08
C ASN A 622 8.87 12.21 28.65
N CYS A 623 8.72 11.15 27.86
CA CYS A 623 7.43 10.74 27.29
C CYS A 623 6.82 9.52 28.00
N THR A 624 7.62 8.70 28.69
CA THR A 624 7.10 7.47 29.34
C THR A 624 6.66 7.64 30.79
N ASN A 625 6.89 8.82 31.39
CA ASN A 625 6.34 9.16 32.71
C ASN A 625 4.82 9.32 32.61
N GLU A 626 4.08 8.27 32.98
CA GLU A 626 2.61 8.22 33.11
C GLU A 626 1.77 8.38 31.82
N CYS A 627 2.39 8.70 30.68
CA CYS A 627 1.70 8.92 29.40
C CYS A 627 1.83 7.75 28.41
N HIS A 628 3.05 7.48 27.93
CA HIS A 628 3.31 6.49 26.89
C HIS A 628 4.06 5.26 27.41
N ARG A 629 3.86 4.12 26.74
CA ARG A 629 4.80 2.99 26.79
C ARG A 629 5.80 3.10 25.63
N PHE A 630 7.06 2.74 25.88
CA PHE A 630 8.09 2.62 24.84
C PHE A 630 9.07 1.48 25.19
N GLY A 631 8.95 0.37 24.47
CA GLY A 631 9.59 -0.90 24.81
C GLY A 631 9.14 -1.44 26.17
N ASP A 632 10.10 -1.60 27.07
CA ASP A 632 9.88 -2.04 28.47
C ASP A 632 9.63 -0.87 29.45
N HIS A 633 9.69 0.38 28.98
CA HIS A 633 9.53 1.56 29.82
C HIS A 633 8.12 2.15 29.73
N GLY A 634 7.65 2.71 30.85
CA GLY A 634 6.31 3.29 30.98
C GLY A 634 5.23 2.24 31.28
N GLN A 635 3.97 2.67 31.26
CA GLN A 635 2.81 1.82 31.47
C GLN A 635 1.83 1.99 30.31
N LEU A 636 1.06 0.93 30.01
CA LEU A 636 -0.11 1.07 29.15
C LEU A 636 -1.15 1.91 29.91
N GLY A 637 -1.64 2.97 29.29
CA GLY A 637 -2.48 3.93 29.98
C GLY A 637 -3.19 4.89 29.05
N LEU A 638 -3.03 6.18 29.32
CA LEU A 638 -3.85 7.26 28.79
C LEU A 638 -3.49 7.72 27.37
N ALA A 639 -2.40 7.19 26.79
CA ALA A 639 -1.93 7.50 25.44
C ALA A 639 -1.39 6.23 24.74
N PRO A 640 -1.28 6.24 23.38
CA PRO A 640 -0.83 5.07 22.62
C PRO A 640 0.59 4.61 22.96
N ASP A 641 0.82 3.30 22.89
CA ASP A 641 2.14 2.69 22.91
C ASP A 641 2.96 3.17 21.70
N LEU A 642 4.12 3.78 21.97
CA LEU A 642 5.02 4.31 20.94
C LEU A 642 5.99 3.24 20.40
N THR A 643 5.97 2.03 20.95
CA THR A 643 6.83 0.94 20.47
C THR A 643 6.45 0.55 19.05
N GLY A 644 7.38 0.70 18.10
CA GLY A 644 7.08 0.53 16.67
C GLY A 644 6.20 1.65 16.09
N TYR A 645 6.13 2.83 16.71
CA TYR A 645 5.30 3.95 16.23
C TYR A 645 5.45 4.17 14.73
N GLY A 646 4.32 4.25 14.04
CA GLY A 646 4.27 4.48 12.59
C GLY A 646 4.69 3.29 11.72
N SER A 647 5.14 2.15 12.29
CA SER A 647 5.49 0.94 11.52
C SER A 647 4.27 0.33 10.83
N TYR A 648 4.50 -0.55 9.85
CA TYR A 648 3.43 -1.27 9.16
C TYR A 648 2.50 -2.00 10.16
N GLU A 649 3.08 -2.70 11.13
CA GLU A 649 2.36 -3.45 12.16
C GLU A 649 1.59 -2.52 13.11
N TRP A 650 2.21 -1.41 13.51
CA TRP A 650 1.59 -0.42 14.40
C TRP A 650 0.40 0.25 13.73
N MET A 651 0.57 0.73 12.49
CA MET A 651 -0.52 1.34 11.73
C MET A 651 -1.64 0.34 11.46
N LEU A 652 -1.32 -0.90 11.06
CA LEU A 652 -2.34 -1.91 10.74
C LEU A 652 -3.14 -2.31 11.98
N GLY A 653 -2.48 -2.40 13.14
CA GLY A 653 -3.15 -2.56 14.42
C GLY A 653 -4.07 -1.37 14.76
N LEU A 654 -3.56 -0.15 14.63
CA LEU A 654 -4.30 1.08 14.95
C LEU A 654 -5.54 1.24 14.08
N VAL A 655 -5.38 1.17 12.75
CA VAL A 655 -6.49 1.39 11.80
C VAL A 655 -7.51 0.27 11.91
N SER A 656 -7.09 -0.97 12.17
CA SER A 656 -8.04 -2.08 12.31
C SER A 656 -8.92 -1.98 13.56
N ASN A 657 -8.37 -1.54 14.70
CA ASN A 657 -9.14 -1.25 15.91
C ASN A 657 -8.48 -0.15 16.77
N PRO A 658 -8.88 1.12 16.61
CA PRO A 658 -8.28 2.23 17.37
C PRO A 658 -8.63 2.22 18.87
N GLU A 659 -9.68 1.50 19.27
CA GLU A 659 -10.09 1.32 20.68
C GLU A 659 -9.36 0.18 21.39
N HIS A 660 -8.40 -0.48 20.74
CA HIS A 660 -7.57 -1.45 21.43
C HIS A 660 -6.74 -0.76 22.53
N GLU A 661 -6.50 -1.45 23.65
CA GLU A 661 -5.79 -0.90 24.84
C GLU A 661 -4.35 -0.43 24.55
N ARG A 662 -3.74 -0.96 23.48
CA ARG A 662 -2.42 -0.53 22.98
C ARG A 662 -2.45 0.88 22.35
N PHE A 663 -3.60 1.30 21.83
CA PHE A 663 -3.75 2.55 21.08
C PHE A 663 -4.50 3.61 21.90
N TYR A 664 -5.68 4.05 21.46
CA TYR A 664 -6.42 5.11 22.14
C TYR A 664 -7.41 4.59 23.19
N GLY A 665 -7.76 3.30 23.18
CA GLY A 665 -8.73 2.74 24.12
C GLY A 665 -10.05 3.52 24.09
N SER A 666 -10.55 3.89 25.27
CA SER A 666 -11.73 4.76 25.43
C SER A 666 -11.51 6.22 25.01
N GLY A 667 -10.27 6.62 24.70
CA GLY A 667 -9.90 7.95 24.22
C GLY A 667 -10.10 8.16 22.71
N ASN A 668 -10.47 7.12 21.96
CA ASN A 668 -10.85 7.23 20.56
C ASN A 668 -12.17 8.01 20.44
N ASP A 669 -12.16 9.13 19.71
CA ASP A 669 -13.33 10.02 19.60
C ASP A 669 -14.16 9.77 18.33
N ARG A 670 -13.49 9.52 17.19
CA ARG A 670 -14.13 9.54 15.87
C ARG A 670 -13.65 8.44 14.91
N MET A 671 -12.53 7.76 15.18
CA MET A 671 -11.99 6.79 14.23
C MET A 671 -12.80 5.48 14.25
N PRO A 672 -13.33 4.99 13.11
CA PRO A 672 -14.10 3.75 13.07
C PRO A 672 -13.26 2.50 13.36
N LYS A 673 -13.91 1.45 13.86
CA LYS A 673 -13.34 0.09 13.92
C LYS A 673 -13.55 -0.62 12.59
N PHE A 674 -12.51 -0.71 11.77
CA PHE A 674 -12.64 -1.33 10.45
C PHE A 674 -12.63 -2.86 10.49
N ALA A 675 -11.79 -3.45 11.35
CA ALA A 675 -11.60 -4.90 11.46
C ALA A 675 -11.34 -5.33 12.92
N GLU A 676 -12.36 -5.21 13.78
CA GLU A 676 -12.29 -5.55 15.21
C GLU A 676 -12.11 -7.05 15.45
N ASP A 677 -13.01 -7.89 14.93
CA ASP A 677 -13.06 -9.35 15.15
C ASP A 677 -12.38 -10.11 13.99
N LEU A 678 -11.09 -10.44 14.14
CA LEU A 678 -10.29 -11.08 13.09
C LEU A 678 -10.77 -12.48 12.69
N ASP A 679 -11.56 -13.15 13.54
CA ASP A 679 -12.11 -14.48 13.29
C ASP A 679 -13.44 -14.42 12.52
N ARG A 680 -14.03 -13.22 12.35
CA ARG A 680 -15.28 -13.00 11.62
C ARG A 680 -15.15 -11.93 10.52
N PRO A 681 -14.44 -12.24 9.41
CA PRO A 681 -14.18 -11.29 8.33
C PRO A 681 -15.45 -10.72 7.68
N ALA A 682 -16.56 -11.47 7.68
CA ALA A 682 -17.84 -11.01 7.12
C ALA A 682 -18.46 -9.80 7.87
N LYS A 683 -17.96 -9.46 9.06
CA LYS A 683 -18.42 -8.29 9.84
C LYS A 683 -17.52 -7.06 9.65
N HIS A 684 -16.42 -7.18 8.91
CA HIS A 684 -15.51 -6.07 8.70
C HIS A 684 -16.13 -5.06 7.74
N SER A 685 -16.02 -3.77 8.06
CA SER A 685 -16.45 -2.69 7.16
C SER A 685 -15.41 -2.43 6.07
N VAL A 686 -14.14 -2.71 6.36
CA VAL A 686 -13.03 -2.76 5.40
C VAL A 686 -12.18 -3.98 5.75
N SER A 687 -11.89 -4.84 4.77
CA SER A 687 -11.13 -6.06 5.01
C SER A 687 -9.70 -5.75 5.44
N VAL A 688 -9.07 -6.68 6.19
CA VAL A 688 -7.65 -6.54 6.59
C VAL A 688 -6.73 -6.43 5.35
N ARG A 689 -7.13 -7.04 4.22
CA ARG A 689 -6.41 -6.90 2.95
C ARG A 689 -6.49 -5.47 2.41
N GLU A 690 -7.67 -4.86 2.37
CA GLU A 690 -7.82 -3.47 1.91
C GLU A 690 -7.09 -2.49 2.84
N LEU A 691 -7.17 -2.69 4.16
CA LEU A 691 -6.39 -1.90 5.12
C LEU A 691 -4.88 -2.02 4.86
N SER A 692 -4.40 -3.21 4.52
CA SER A 692 -2.99 -3.43 4.19
C SER A 692 -2.54 -2.63 2.97
N LEU A 693 -3.41 -2.45 1.97
CA LEU A 693 -3.13 -1.66 0.76
C LEU A 693 -3.10 -0.17 1.06
N ILE A 694 -4.05 0.33 1.86
CA ILE A 694 -4.07 1.73 2.32
C ILE A 694 -2.77 2.05 3.07
N ILE A 695 -2.37 1.19 4.00
CA ILE A 695 -1.20 1.43 4.86
C ILE A 695 0.11 1.32 4.09
N ALA A 696 0.26 0.29 3.25
CA ALA A 696 1.43 0.18 2.38
C ALA A 696 1.55 1.41 1.46
N TRP A 697 0.42 1.94 0.98
CA TRP A 697 0.41 3.18 0.22
C TRP A 697 0.83 4.42 1.02
N LEU A 698 0.22 4.66 2.19
CA LEU A 698 0.56 5.79 3.07
C LEU A 698 2.05 5.79 3.48
N ARG A 699 2.64 4.59 3.61
CA ARG A 699 4.05 4.39 3.98
C ARG A 699 5.03 4.43 2.81
N GLY A 700 4.55 4.45 1.56
CA GLY A 700 5.41 4.39 0.38
C GLY A 700 5.95 2.99 0.05
N GLU A 701 5.36 1.93 0.59
CA GLU A 701 5.79 0.52 0.43
C GLU A 701 5.26 -0.13 -0.86
N TYR A 702 4.87 0.67 -1.86
CA TYR A 702 4.52 0.20 -3.21
C TYR A 702 5.71 0.15 -4.17
N TYR A 703 6.87 0.65 -3.73
CA TYR A 703 8.09 0.72 -4.51
C TYR A 703 9.32 0.58 -3.62
N ASP A 704 10.30 -0.17 -4.08
CA ASP A 704 11.61 -0.25 -3.44
C ASP A 704 12.61 0.68 -4.12
N PRO A 705 13.10 1.73 -3.44
CA PRO A 705 14.12 2.61 -4.00
C PRO A 705 15.42 1.91 -4.39
N HIS A 706 15.77 0.79 -3.75
CA HIS A 706 17.04 0.09 -3.99
C HIS A 706 16.97 -0.83 -5.20
N SER A 707 15.94 -1.69 -5.29
CA SER A 707 15.75 -2.58 -6.44
C SER A 707 15.08 -1.88 -7.64
N LYS A 708 14.52 -0.68 -7.42
CA LYS A 708 13.76 0.09 -8.41
C LYS A 708 12.58 -0.68 -8.99
N GLN A 709 11.86 -1.40 -8.12
CA GLN A 709 10.78 -2.27 -8.52
C GLN A 709 9.49 -2.06 -7.72
N PRO A 710 8.33 -2.29 -8.34
CA PRO A 710 7.05 -2.36 -7.65
C PRO A 710 7.04 -3.42 -6.54
N GLN A 711 6.45 -3.08 -5.39
CA GLN A 711 6.22 -4.01 -4.29
C GLN A 711 4.72 -4.26 -4.08
N LEU A 712 4.35 -5.53 -3.92
CA LEU A 712 3.02 -5.93 -3.48
C LEU A 712 3.03 -6.16 -1.97
N PRO A 713 1.96 -5.79 -1.24
CA PRO A 713 1.89 -5.99 0.19
C PRO A 713 1.70 -7.48 0.51
N PRO A 714 2.14 -7.91 1.71
CA PRO A 714 2.03 -9.30 2.17
C PRO A 714 0.61 -9.85 2.06
N THR A 715 0.44 -11.18 1.96
CA THR A 715 -0.88 -11.81 1.83
C THR A 715 -1.87 -11.38 2.92
N GLU A 716 -3.18 -11.53 2.68
CA GLU A 716 -4.19 -11.23 3.70
C GLU A 716 -3.96 -11.99 5.01
N GLU A 717 -3.51 -13.24 4.94
CA GLU A 717 -3.19 -14.04 6.13
C GLU A 717 -2.02 -13.43 6.92
N PHE A 718 -0.95 -13.01 6.24
CA PHE A 718 0.15 -12.29 6.89
C PHE A 718 -0.34 -10.98 7.52
N ALA A 719 -1.19 -10.23 6.83
CA ALA A 719 -1.76 -8.99 7.36
C ALA A 719 -2.62 -9.26 8.62
N ARG A 720 -3.43 -10.33 8.63
CA ARG A 720 -4.20 -10.76 9.82
C ARG A 720 -3.30 -11.15 10.98
N GLN A 721 -2.27 -11.96 10.72
CA GLN A 721 -1.27 -12.32 11.73
C GLN A 721 -0.52 -11.09 12.25
N THR A 722 -0.26 -10.12 11.39
CA THR A 722 0.35 -8.85 11.77
C THR A 722 -0.54 -8.05 12.70
N VAL A 723 -1.85 -7.97 12.44
CA VAL A 723 -2.81 -7.35 13.36
C VAL A 723 -2.87 -8.09 14.69
N ARG A 724 -2.88 -9.43 14.68
CA ARG A 724 -2.83 -10.23 15.93
C ARG A 724 -1.59 -9.90 16.74
N LYS A 725 -0.40 -10.00 16.14
CA LYS A 725 0.88 -9.65 16.78
C LYS A 725 0.92 -8.20 17.26
N SER A 726 0.29 -7.29 16.54
CA SER A 726 0.20 -5.88 16.93
C SER A 726 -0.71 -5.67 18.14
N ARG A 727 -1.69 -6.55 18.38
CA ARG A 727 -2.63 -6.46 19.51
C ARG A 727 -2.22 -7.33 20.71
N GLU A 728 -1.50 -8.42 20.48
CA GLU A 728 -1.02 -9.32 21.52
C GLU A 728 0.12 -8.66 22.31
N LEU A 729 -0.23 -8.09 23.46
CA LEU A 729 0.71 -7.49 24.42
C LEU A 729 1.53 -8.52 25.22
N GLU A 730 1.30 -9.82 25.00
CA GLU A 730 1.92 -10.92 25.75
C GLU A 730 3.09 -11.54 24.98
N ASN A 731 4.30 -11.01 25.22
CA ASN A 731 5.46 -11.77 25.74
C ASN A 731 6.84 -11.23 25.34
N GLN A 732 6.96 -10.31 24.37
CA GLN A 732 8.21 -9.56 24.18
C GLN A 732 7.88 -8.15 23.67
N PRO A 733 8.42 -7.07 24.29
CA PRO A 733 8.38 -5.76 23.66
C PRO A 733 8.99 -5.87 22.25
N LEU A 734 8.35 -5.25 21.26
CA LEU A 734 8.96 -5.12 19.94
C LEU A 734 10.34 -4.49 20.10
N ALA A 735 11.34 -5.06 19.42
CA ALA A 735 12.71 -4.58 19.54
C ALA A 735 12.79 -3.10 19.16
N ILE A 736 13.25 -2.27 20.10
CA ILE A 736 13.52 -0.85 19.85
C ILE A 736 14.65 -0.79 18.82
N VAL A 737 14.36 -0.26 17.63
CA VAL A 737 15.35 -0.04 16.58
C VAL A 737 16.48 0.83 17.11
N GLY A 738 17.71 0.28 17.15
CA GLY A 738 18.89 0.98 17.64
C GLY A 738 19.11 0.97 19.16
N GLY A 739 18.26 0.29 19.95
CA GLY A 739 18.44 0.12 21.40
C GLY A 739 19.34 -1.07 21.77
N GLU A 740 20.10 -0.94 22.86
CA GLU A 740 20.80 -2.08 23.47
C GLU A 740 19.79 -2.95 24.23
N LYS A 741 19.98 -4.29 24.22
CA LYS A 741 19.19 -5.18 25.07
C LYS A 741 19.59 -4.91 26.53
N PRO A 742 18.67 -4.50 27.41
CA PRO A 742 19.02 -4.22 28.81
C PRO A 742 19.60 -5.47 29.46
N SER A 743 20.73 -5.32 30.14
CA SER A 743 21.36 -6.40 30.89
C SER A 743 20.46 -6.82 32.05
N LYS A 744 20.70 -8.03 32.60
CA LYS A 744 19.94 -8.48 33.77
C LYS A 744 20.12 -7.56 34.97
N ALA A 745 21.30 -6.93 35.11
CA ALA A 745 21.56 -5.95 36.15
C ALA A 745 20.70 -4.68 35.97
N ASP A 746 20.58 -4.16 34.73
CA ASP A 746 19.78 -2.96 34.44
C ASP A 746 18.29 -3.20 34.76
N LYS A 747 17.79 -4.40 34.46
CA LYS A 747 16.41 -4.80 34.78
C LYS A 747 16.14 -4.82 36.28
N VAL A 748 17.12 -5.27 37.08
CA VAL A 748 16.98 -5.36 38.54
C VAL A 748 17.16 -4.00 39.20
N GLU A 749 18.04 -3.14 38.67
CA GLU A 749 18.15 -1.75 39.11
C GLU A 749 16.84 -1.00 38.84
N GLN A 750 16.20 -1.20 37.69
CA GLN A 750 14.86 -0.66 37.42
C GLN A 750 13.80 -1.22 38.37
N LEU A 751 13.90 -2.50 38.74
CA LEU A 751 13.01 -3.09 39.74
C LEU A 751 13.17 -2.40 41.11
N PHE A 752 14.41 -2.10 41.51
CA PHE A 752 14.70 -1.31 42.71
C PHE A 752 14.18 0.12 42.60
N VAL A 753 14.37 0.79 41.46
CA VAL A 753 13.86 2.15 41.22
C VAL A 753 12.34 2.19 41.35
N SER A 754 11.64 1.28 40.71
CA SER A 754 10.16 1.25 40.70
C SER A 754 9.54 0.88 42.04
N ASN A 755 10.19 0.02 42.85
CA ASN A 755 9.56 -0.55 44.05
C ASN A 755 10.20 -0.09 45.37
N CYS A 756 11.47 0.31 45.38
CA CYS A 756 12.23 0.55 46.60
C CYS A 756 12.79 1.98 46.72
N SER A 757 13.09 2.65 45.59
CA SER A 757 13.79 3.94 45.59
C SER A 757 12.97 5.11 46.15
N GLN A 758 11.66 4.93 46.35
CA GLN A 758 10.83 5.91 47.05
C GLN A 758 11.26 6.08 48.51
N CYS A 759 11.77 5.01 49.14
CA CYS A 759 12.16 5.04 50.55
C CYS A 759 13.67 4.85 50.77
N HIS A 760 14.31 4.01 49.96
CA HIS A 760 15.72 3.65 50.09
C HIS A 760 16.59 4.32 49.03
N SER A 761 17.77 4.78 49.42
CA SER A 761 18.86 5.03 48.47
C SER A 761 19.70 3.76 48.31
N HIS A 762 20.38 3.65 47.17
CA HIS A 762 21.45 2.68 46.92
C HIS A 762 22.57 3.42 46.17
N SER A 763 23.26 4.30 46.89
CA SER A 763 24.33 5.14 46.36
C SER A 763 25.56 5.15 47.28
N ASP A 764 26.74 5.25 46.69
CA ASP A 764 27.99 5.42 47.44
C ASP A 764 28.08 6.81 48.12
N SER A 765 29.17 7.03 48.87
CA SER A 765 29.43 8.32 49.55
C SER A 765 29.66 9.50 48.60
N SER A 766 29.91 9.23 47.32
CA SER A 766 30.09 10.22 46.25
C SER A 766 28.78 10.52 45.51
N GLY A 767 27.68 9.84 45.86
CA GLY A 767 26.37 10.00 45.24
C GLY A 767 26.19 9.19 43.95
N ASN A 768 27.11 8.27 43.64
CA ASN A 768 26.96 7.38 42.49
C ASN A 768 26.02 6.23 42.86
N GLY A 769 24.95 6.06 42.07
CA GLY A 769 23.92 5.03 42.26
C GLY A 769 22.50 5.61 42.32
N VAL A 770 21.55 4.83 42.80
CA VAL A 770 20.14 5.23 42.89
C VAL A 770 19.94 6.11 44.13
N VAL A 771 19.73 7.41 43.93
CA VAL A 771 19.50 8.37 45.01
C VAL A 771 18.00 8.65 45.18
N SER A 772 17.45 8.35 46.35
CA SER A 772 16.07 8.72 46.68
C SER A 772 15.97 10.23 46.97
N ARG A 773 15.01 10.91 46.32
CA ARG A 773 14.75 12.35 46.54
C ARG A 773 14.23 12.66 47.95
N GLN A 774 13.61 11.69 48.61
CA GLN A 774 13.07 11.80 49.98
C GLN A 774 13.32 10.51 50.76
N ALA A 775 14.59 10.11 50.92
CA ALA A 775 14.95 8.91 51.66
C ALA A 775 14.34 8.92 53.07
N THR A 776 13.44 7.98 53.34
CA THR A 776 12.83 7.77 54.67
C THR A 776 13.38 6.54 55.37
N ALA A 777 14.08 5.67 54.64
CA ALA A 777 14.63 4.39 55.09
C ALA A 777 16.15 4.31 54.80
N PRO A 778 16.88 3.32 55.34
CA PRO A 778 18.34 3.20 55.18
C PRO A 778 18.84 3.29 53.75
N ASN A 779 20.08 3.80 53.59
CA ASN A 779 20.84 3.60 52.36
C ASN A 779 21.35 2.15 52.34
N LEU A 780 20.97 1.40 51.31
CA LEU A 780 21.27 -0.02 51.19
C LEU A 780 22.60 -0.29 50.46
N PHE A 781 23.32 0.75 50.02
CA PHE A 781 24.62 0.59 49.39
C PHE A 781 25.62 -0.03 50.38
N GLY A 782 26.13 -1.22 50.05
CA GLY A 782 27.06 -1.95 50.91
C GLY A 782 26.43 -2.52 52.18
N PHE A 783 25.10 -2.68 52.22
CA PHE A 783 24.37 -3.27 53.34
C PHE A 783 25.00 -4.61 53.77
N GLY A 784 25.24 -4.78 55.06
CA GLY A 784 25.88 -5.98 55.62
C GLY A 784 27.41 -6.00 55.62
N SER A 785 28.07 -5.03 54.97
CA SER A 785 29.52 -4.92 54.99
C SER A 785 30.03 -4.40 56.34
N ARG A 786 31.30 -4.72 56.68
CA ARG A 786 31.97 -4.19 57.87
C ARG A 786 31.91 -2.66 57.96
N ALA A 787 32.03 -1.96 56.83
CA ALA A 787 31.96 -0.50 56.76
C ALA A 787 30.55 0.03 57.07
N TRP A 788 29.52 -0.60 56.51
CA TRP A 788 28.13 -0.24 56.76
C TRP A 788 27.75 -0.50 58.24
N LEU A 789 28.17 -1.64 58.80
CA LEU A 789 27.96 -1.98 60.20
C LEU A 789 28.72 -1.05 61.17
N ALA A 790 29.95 -0.66 60.84
CA ALA A 790 30.71 0.29 61.65
C ALA A 790 30.01 1.65 61.76
N GLY A 791 29.35 2.10 60.69
CA GLY A 791 28.55 3.31 60.74
C GLY A 791 27.20 3.13 61.44
N LEU A 792 26.60 1.93 61.39
CA LEU A 792 25.42 1.58 62.19
C LEU A 792 25.72 1.64 63.71
N LEU A 793 26.94 1.28 64.12
CA LEU A 793 27.34 1.31 65.53
C LEU A 793 28.05 2.63 65.92
N ASP A 794 28.07 3.63 65.05
CA ASP A 794 28.63 4.96 65.36
C ASP A 794 27.54 5.89 65.94
N PRO A 795 27.68 6.36 67.19
CA PRO A 795 26.68 7.20 67.84
C PRO A 795 26.43 8.54 67.12
N LYS A 796 27.36 9.00 66.27
CA LYS A 796 27.19 10.21 65.46
C LYS A 796 26.41 9.96 64.16
N GLN A 797 26.41 8.72 63.67
CA GLN A 797 25.86 8.39 62.36
C GLN A 797 24.54 7.62 62.44
N ILE A 798 24.30 6.87 63.52
CA ILE A 798 23.16 5.94 63.64
C ILE A 798 21.79 6.61 63.48
N ALA A 799 21.64 7.84 63.99
CA ALA A 799 20.46 8.68 63.81
C ALA A 799 20.54 9.54 62.52
N GLY A 800 21.22 9.04 61.49
CA GLY A 800 21.41 9.70 60.20
C GLY A 800 20.58 9.07 59.07
N PRO A 801 20.44 9.76 57.92
CA PRO A 801 19.62 9.29 56.79
C PRO A 801 20.14 7.99 56.16
N ASN A 802 21.40 7.61 56.37
CA ASN A 802 22.02 6.43 55.78
C ASN A 802 21.68 5.11 56.53
N TYR A 803 21.26 5.17 57.79
CA TYR A 803 21.02 3.98 58.63
C TYR A 803 19.55 3.87 59.01
N PHE A 804 19.05 4.38 60.15
CA PHE A 804 17.61 4.27 60.46
C PHE A 804 16.69 5.22 59.65
N GLY A 805 17.26 6.05 58.78
CA GLY A 805 16.49 6.98 57.95
C GLY A 805 15.74 8.01 58.81
N ARG A 806 14.60 8.49 58.33
CA ARG A 806 13.68 9.36 59.10
C ARG A 806 12.46 8.58 59.61
N THR A 807 12.61 7.27 59.83
CA THR A 807 11.52 6.43 60.35
C THR A 807 11.25 6.76 61.81
N LYS A 808 10.10 7.37 62.13
CA LYS A 808 9.80 7.87 63.47
C LYS A 808 9.95 6.82 64.59
N LYS A 809 9.56 5.56 64.33
CA LYS A 809 9.65 4.47 65.33
C LYS A 809 11.08 3.96 65.60
N HIS A 810 11.99 3.99 64.62
CA HIS A 810 13.36 3.49 64.80
C HIS A 810 14.38 4.60 65.03
N PHE A 811 14.12 5.80 64.51
CA PHE A 811 14.95 6.99 64.72
C PHE A 811 14.97 7.46 66.19
N GLU A 812 13.85 7.27 66.90
CA GLU A 812 13.68 7.50 68.34
C GLU A 812 13.57 6.17 69.11
N GLY A 813 14.09 5.07 68.54
CA GLY A 813 13.89 3.72 69.06
C GLY A 813 15.08 3.18 69.86
N ASP A 814 14.84 2.08 70.59
CA ASP A 814 15.76 1.47 71.55
C ASP A 814 17.19 1.21 71.00
N MET A 815 17.32 0.89 69.70
CA MET A 815 18.64 0.63 69.09
C MET A 815 19.48 1.91 68.93
N VAL A 816 18.86 3.06 68.65
CA VAL A 816 19.58 4.35 68.55
C VAL A 816 20.06 4.78 69.93
N ASP A 817 19.20 4.61 70.95
CA ASP A 817 19.53 4.94 72.33
C ASP A 817 20.64 4.01 72.86
N PHE A 818 20.53 2.70 72.60
CA PHE A 818 21.57 1.72 72.93
C PHE A 818 22.94 2.12 72.38
N VAL A 819 23.03 2.50 71.10
CA VAL A 819 24.30 2.90 70.47
C VAL A 819 24.83 4.19 71.09
N LYS A 820 23.98 5.18 71.36
CA LYS A 820 24.40 6.45 71.98
C LYS A 820 24.87 6.27 73.42
N ASP A 821 24.22 5.40 74.19
CA ASP A 821 24.50 5.19 75.60
C ASP A 821 25.73 4.30 75.81
N ASN A 822 25.90 3.26 75.01
CA ASN A 822 26.95 2.27 75.21
C ASN A 822 28.22 2.51 74.37
N MET A 823 28.12 3.13 73.18
CA MET A 823 29.29 3.27 72.29
C MET A 823 30.11 4.55 72.54
N THR A 824 29.58 5.51 73.30
CA THR A 824 30.24 6.80 73.57
C THR A 824 31.33 6.73 74.65
N THR A 825 31.30 5.71 75.51
CA THR A 825 32.17 5.59 76.69
C THR A 825 33.09 4.36 76.69
N LEU A 826 33.23 3.69 75.53
CA LEU A 826 34.04 2.49 75.40
C LEU A 826 35.53 2.74 75.64
N ASP A 827 36.13 1.90 76.48
CA ASP A 827 37.57 1.77 76.60
C ASP A 827 38.16 1.04 75.38
N ASP A 828 39.48 0.90 75.33
CA ASP A 828 40.15 0.32 74.15
C ASP A 828 39.84 -1.18 73.97
N ASP A 829 39.48 -1.89 75.05
CA ASP A 829 39.01 -3.27 74.96
C ASP A 829 37.59 -3.36 74.40
N GLY A 830 36.67 -2.50 74.87
CA GLY A 830 35.32 -2.38 74.34
C GLY A 830 35.29 -2.03 72.85
N LYS A 831 36.17 -1.12 72.39
CA LYS A 831 36.31 -0.82 70.95
C LYS A 831 36.78 -2.03 70.14
N LYS A 832 37.67 -2.85 70.70
CA LYS A 832 38.14 -4.08 70.05
C LYS A 832 37.04 -5.13 69.97
N GLN A 833 36.26 -5.29 71.04
CA GLN A 833 35.11 -6.20 71.05
C GLN A 833 34.05 -5.80 70.03
N VAL A 834 33.78 -4.49 69.87
CA VAL A 834 32.87 -3.99 68.82
C VAL A 834 33.40 -4.28 67.41
N ALA A 835 34.71 -4.13 67.18
CA ALA A 835 35.31 -4.48 65.89
C ALA A 835 35.20 -5.98 65.58
N ASP A 836 35.45 -6.85 66.57
CA ASP A 836 35.28 -8.30 66.45
C ASP A 836 33.79 -8.66 66.22
N LEU A 837 32.85 -7.97 66.88
CA LEU A 837 31.40 -8.12 66.70
C LEU A 837 30.95 -7.74 65.28
N ILE A 838 31.43 -6.61 64.75
CA ILE A 838 31.17 -6.17 63.38
C ILE A 838 31.66 -7.22 62.37
N ALA A 839 32.86 -7.77 62.60
CA ALA A 839 33.41 -8.82 61.75
C ALA A 839 32.55 -10.09 61.79
N ALA A 840 32.07 -10.50 62.97
CA ALA A 840 31.17 -11.65 63.13
C ALA A 840 29.82 -11.44 62.41
N LEU A 841 29.19 -10.28 62.58
CA LEU A 841 27.90 -9.98 61.95
C LEU A 841 28.02 -9.80 60.43
N SER A 842 29.11 -9.19 59.95
CA SER A 842 29.36 -9.08 58.50
C SER A 842 29.56 -10.44 57.85
N ALA A 843 30.18 -11.39 58.56
CA ALA A 843 30.37 -12.75 58.06
C ALA A 843 29.05 -13.54 57.93
N GLU A 844 28.03 -13.26 58.76
CA GLU A 844 26.68 -13.82 58.60
C GLU A 844 26.06 -13.43 57.25
N ALA A 845 26.40 -12.25 56.74
CA ALA A 845 25.93 -11.78 55.45
C ALA A 845 26.57 -12.52 54.28
N LYS A 846 27.72 -13.18 54.43
CA LYS A 846 28.41 -13.91 53.35
C LYS A 846 28.52 -13.07 52.06
N LEU A 847 28.93 -11.81 52.19
CA LEU A 847 29.05 -10.90 51.04
C LEU A 847 30.26 -11.29 50.20
N PRO A 848 30.13 -11.42 48.85
CA PRO A 848 31.26 -11.77 47.99
C PRO A 848 32.46 -10.81 48.16
N ALA A 849 32.19 -9.51 48.36
CA ALA A 849 33.22 -8.50 48.54
C ALA A 849 33.99 -8.59 49.88
N GLN A 850 33.45 -9.31 50.88
CA GLN A 850 34.04 -9.46 52.21
C GLN A 850 34.65 -10.86 52.44
N ALA A 851 34.48 -11.79 51.50
CA ALA A 851 34.81 -13.21 51.69
C ALA A 851 36.27 -13.48 52.13
N GLU A 852 37.23 -12.72 51.60
CA GLU A 852 38.65 -12.88 51.99
C GLU A 852 38.91 -12.37 53.41
N LEU A 853 38.29 -11.25 53.79
CA LEU A 853 38.39 -10.70 55.14
C LEU A 853 37.67 -11.61 56.15
N ASP A 854 36.56 -12.23 55.76
CA ASP A 854 35.82 -13.19 56.59
C ASP A 854 36.64 -14.45 56.85
N LYS A 855 37.36 -14.94 55.83
CA LYS A 855 38.29 -16.05 55.97
C LYS A 855 39.44 -15.72 56.92
N GLN A 856 40.07 -14.56 56.77
CA GLN A 856 41.14 -14.10 57.66
C GLN A 856 40.66 -13.97 59.11
N ALA A 857 39.49 -13.38 59.31
CA ALA A 857 38.86 -13.23 60.62
C ALA A 857 38.45 -14.58 61.24
N ALA A 858 38.18 -15.61 60.43
CA ALA A 858 37.93 -16.97 60.91
C ALA A 858 39.25 -17.61 61.38
N ASP A 859 40.31 -17.46 60.58
CA ASP A 859 41.63 -18.07 60.81
C ASP A 859 42.32 -17.49 62.07
N ASP A 860 42.16 -16.19 62.36
CA ASP A 860 42.74 -15.53 63.53
C ASP A 860 41.83 -15.53 64.79
N GLY A 861 40.69 -16.22 64.70
CA GLY A 861 39.70 -16.37 65.77
C GLY A 861 38.85 -15.13 66.05
N THR A 862 38.95 -14.07 65.25
CA THR A 862 38.14 -12.84 65.37
C THR A 862 36.64 -13.12 65.31
N LEU A 863 36.17 -14.01 64.42
CA LEU A 863 34.75 -14.33 64.35
C LEU A 863 34.22 -15.02 65.62
N MET A 864 35.04 -15.87 66.26
CA MET A 864 34.64 -16.51 67.53
C MET A 864 34.57 -15.50 68.66
N ARG A 865 35.57 -14.61 68.78
CA ARG A 865 35.55 -13.53 69.78
C ARG A 865 34.37 -12.59 69.56
N GLY A 866 34.07 -12.25 68.30
CA GLY A 866 32.92 -11.45 67.92
C GLY A 866 31.57 -12.09 68.26
N ARG A 867 31.45 -13.41 68.11
CA ARG A 867 30.25 -14.15 68.54
C ARG A 867 30.09 -14.18 70.06
N THR A 868 31.18 -14.33 70.81
CA THR A 868 31.15 -14.20 72.28
C THR A 868 30.76 -12.78 72.70
N ALA A 869 31.27 -11.77 71.98
CA ALA A 869 30.93 -10.37 72.20
C ALA A 869 29.43 -10.08 72.11
N PHE A 870 28.66 -10.78 71.27
CA PHE A 870 27.19 -10.63 71.22
C PHE A 870 26.50 -10.90 72.57
N GLU A 871 27.06 -11.77 73.41
CA GLU A 871 26.52 -12.12 74.72
C GLU A 871 27.15 -11.33 75.86
N THR A 872 28.42 -10.94 75.74
CA THR A 872 29.22 -10.48 76.88
C THR A 872 29.73 -9.04 76.78
N SER A 873 29.50 -8.31 75.68
CA SER A 873 30.27 -7.09 75.38
C SER A 873 29.94 -5.82 76.15
N PHE A 874 28.82 -5.75 76.88
CA PHE A 874 28.50 -4.54 77.65
C PHE A 874 28.03 -4.89 79.06
N ALA A 875 28.52 -4.14 80.04
CA ALA A 875 28.34 -4.43 81.46
C ALA A 875 26.88 -4.36 81.95
N THR A 876 25.96 -3.77 81.16
CA THR A 876 24.57 -3.52 81.54
C THR A 876 23.50 -4.09 80.58
N SER A 877 23.88 -4.56 79.38
CA SER A 877 22.94 -5.08 78.36
C SER A 877 23.69 -5.78 77.22
N SER A 878 23.24 -6.95 76.78
CA SER A 878 23.84 -7.71 75.68
C SER A 878 23.05 -7.52 74.37
N CYS A 879 23.66 -7.82 73.22
CA CYS A 879 22.93 -7.80 71.95
C CYS A 879 21.86 -8.91 71.88
N VAL A 880 22.08 -10.02 72.60
CA VAL A 880 21.14 -11.16 72.66
C VAL A 880 19.93 -10.91 73.56
N ASP A 881 19.90 -9.79 74.30
CA ASP A 881 18.73 -9.38 75.08
C ASP A 881 17.56 -8.98 74.16
N CYS A 882 17.87 -8.48 72.96
CA CYS A 882 16.88 -8.03 71.98
C CYS A 882 16.87 -8.86 70.69
N HIS A 883 18.04 -9.37 70.27
CA HIS A 883 18.21 -10.10 69.01
C HIS A 883 18.49 -11.57 69.23
N LYS A 884 17.88 -12.42 68.40
CA LYS A 884 18.31 -13.81 68.24
C LYS A 884 19.45 -13.89 67.22
N ILE A 885 20.48 -14.71 67.48
CA ILE A 885 21.52 -15.03 66.50
C ILE A 885 21.98 -16.50 66.65
N GLY A 886 21.70 -17.33 65.64
CA GLY A 886 21.93 -18.77 65.73
C GLY A 886 21.09 -19.40 66.84
N ASP A 887 21.76 -20.10 67.76
CA ASP A 887 21.14 -20.70 68.95
C ASP A 887 21.21 -19.77 70.19
N LEU A 888 21.69 -18.53 70.03
CA LEU A 888 21.88 -17.56 71.11
C LEU A 888 20.72 -16.55 71.15
N GLY A 889 20.22 -16.26 72.36
CA GLY A 889 19.10 -15.35 72.60
C GLY A 889 17.72 -15.91 72.23
N ASP A 890 16.67 -15.22 72.68
CA ASP A 890 15.28 -15.47 72.29
C ASP A 890 14.80 -14.37 71.32
N LEU A 891 13.72 -14.65 70.56
CA LEU A 891 13.07 -13.64 69.70
C LEU A 891 12.43 -12.55 70.59
N GLY A 892 13.18 -11.45 70.80
CA GLY A 892 12.76 -10.29 71.57
C GLY A 892 11.99 -9.25 70.73
N SER A 893 12.24 -7.96 70.99
CA SER A 893 11.61 -6.84 70.27
C SER A 893 12.26 -6.50 68.92
N ALA A 894 13.31 -7.23 68.52
CA ALA A 894 14.16 -6.93 67.37
C ALA A 894 14.32 -8.14 66.42
N PRO A 895 14.73 -7.92 65.15
CA PRO A 895 14.77 -8.99 64.15
C PRO A 895 15.81 -10.08 64.46
N ASP A 896 15.51 -11.31 64.03
CA ASP A 896 16.43 -12.44 64.03
C ASP A 896 17.62 -12.16 63.10
N LEU A 897 18.81 -12.13 63.67
CA LEU A 897 20.07 -11.86 62.98
C LEU A 897 20.76 -13.13 62.48
N THR A 898 20.13 -14.31 62.60
CA THR A 898 20.69 -15.57 62.06
C THR A 898 20.81 -15.48 60.54
N GLY A 899 22.04 -15.52 60.02
CA GLY A 899 22.30 -15.31 58.59
C GLY A 899 21.98 -13.90 58.11
N TRP A 900 22.01 -12.90 59.00
CA TRP A 900 21.66 -11.51 58.68
C TRP A 900 22.40 -10.97 57.45
N GLY A 901 21.68 -10.39 56.51
CA GLY A 901 22.23 -9.87 55.25
C GLY A 901 22.60 -10.93 54.20
N SER A 902 22.46 -12.23 54.50
CA SER A 902 22.62 -13.31 53.53
C SER A 902 21.54 -13.23 52.43
N GLN A 903 21.76 -13.88 51.29
CA GLN A 903 20.77 -13.92 50.20
C GLN A 903 19.43 -14.47 50.71
N GLU A 904 19.44 -15.59 51.45
CA GLU A 904 18.24 -16.21 52.00
C GLU A 904 17.53 -15.29 53.01
N TRP A 905 18.29 -14.60 53.86
CA TRP A 905 17.72 -13.65 54.82
C TRP A 905 17.06 -12.46 54.12
N LEU A 906 17.72 -11.87 53.11
CA LEU A 906 17.16 -10.76 52.32
C LEU A 906 15.94 -11.19 51.50
N GLU A 907 15.95 -12.37 50.88
CA GLU A 907 14.80 -12.88 50.14
C GLU A 907 13.59 -13.05 51.07
N ARG A 908 13.78 -13.61 52.27
CA ARG A 908 12.72 -13.75 53.27
C ARG A 908 12.23 -12.40 53.79
N PHE A 909 13.16 -11.48 54.06
CA PHE A 909 12.86 -10.14 54.58
C PHE A 909 12.10 -9.29 53.56
N ILE A 910 12.51 -9.29 52.29
CA ILE A 910 11.80 -8.59 51.21
C ILE A 910 10.44 -9.23 50.96
N ALA A 911 10.35 -10.57 50.99
CA ALA A 911 9.09 -11.26 50.74
C ALA A 911 8.02 -10.97 51.81
N ASP A 912 8.41 -10.98 53.10
CA ASP A 912 7.49 -10.83 54.23
C ASP A 912 8.16 -10.14 55.44
N PRO A 913 8.32 -8.80 55.41
CA PRO A 913 8.94 -8.05 56.51
C PRO A 913 8.09 -8.05 57.79
N ALA A 914 6.81 -8.43 57.70
CA ALA A 914 5.89 -8.56 58.83
C ALA A 914 5.93 -9.96 59.47
N HIS A 915 6.83 -10.84 59.05
CA HIS A 915 7.02 -12.13 59.71
C HIS A 915 7.49 -11.96 61.16
N ALA A 916 7.11 -12.89 62.04
CA ALA A 916 7.46 -12.85 63.48
C ALA A 916 8.97 -12.90 63.75
N SER A 917 9.77 -13.37 62.78
CA SER A 917 11.24 -13.37 62.85
C SER A 917 11.87 -12.02 62.52
N PHE A 918 11.08 -11.04 62.07
CA PHE A 918 11.55 -9.70 61.69
C PHE A 918 10.86 -8.66 62.55
N TYR A 919 9.93 -7.86 61.99
CA TYR A 919 9.28 -6.78 62.72
C TYR A 919 7.85 -7.13 63.19
N GLY A 920 7.22 -8.20 62.70
CA GLY A 920 5.85 -8.54 63.12
C GLY A 920 4.87 -7.36 62.93
N GLU A 921 4.09 -7.06 63.98
CA GLU A 921 3.18 -5.90 64.04
C GLU A 921 3.91 -4.54 64.08
N ASN A 922 5.22 -4.52 64.29
CA ASN A 922 6.03 -3.29 64.30
C ASN A 922 6.45 -2.84 62.90
N ASN A 923 6.20 -3.62 61.84
CA ASN A 923 6.40 -3.18 60.47
C ASN A 923 5.43 -2.03 60.15
N ASP A 924 5.96 -0.80 60.01
CA ASP A 924 5.14 0.40 59.89
C ASP A 924 4.77 0.78 58.45
N ARG A 925 5.62 0.45 57.48
CA ARG A 925 5.45 0.92 56.08
C ARG A 925 6.01 0.01 54.99
N MET A 926 6.77 -1.04 55.29
CA MET A 926 7.39 -1.88 54.24
C MET A 926 6.34 -2.83 53.62
N PRO A 927 6.11 -2.80 52.29
CA PRO A 927 5.14 -3.67 51.64
C PRO A 927 5.50 -5.16 51.71
N LEU A 928 4.48 -6.01 51.63
CA LEU A 928 4.63 -7.45 51.46
C LEU A 928 4.86 -7.76 49.97
N PHE A 929 6.11 -7.97 49.55
CA PHE A 929 6.40 -8.18 48.12
C PHE A 929 6.11 -9.61 47.65
N GLY A 930 6.29 -10.61 48.52
CA GLY A 930 6.15 -12.03 48.19
C GLY A 930 4.78 -12.65 48.51
N LYS A 931 3.87 -11.88 49.11
CA LYS A 931 2.49 -12.30 49.46
C LYS A 931 1.49 -11.20 49.09
N ALA A 932 0.24 -11.57 48.85
CA ALA A 932 -0.82 -10.59 48.65
C ALA A 932 -1.15 -9.89 49.98
N GLY A 933 -1.11 -8.56 50.00
CA GLY A 933 -1.58 -7.76 51.14
C GLY A 933 -3.12 -7.82 51.30
N PRO A 934 -3.67 -7.29 52.42
CA PRO A 934 -5.12 -7.27 52.64
C PRO A 934 -5.84 -6.52 51.50
N GLY A 935 -6.60 -7.25 50.68
CA GLY A 935 -7.35 -6.70 49.53
C GLY A 935 -6.68 -6.82 48.15
N ALA A 936 -5.48 -7.38 48.03
CA ALA A 936 -4.78 -7.56 46.75
C ALA A 936 -5.01 -8.96 46.12
N LYS A 937 -5.01 -9.06 44.78
CA LYS A 937 -5.23 -10.30 44.02
C LYS A 937 -3.96 -11.13 43.74
N GLY A 938 -2.78 -10.73 44.23
CA GLY A 938 -1.51 -11.43 43.99
C GLY A 938 -0.31 -10.78 44.70
N SER A 939 0.87 -11.41 44.60
CA SER A 939 2.15 -10.86 45.09
C SER A 939 2.64 -9.71 44.19
N LEU A 940 3.31 -8.72 44.77
CA LEU A 940 3.86 -7.58 44.02
C LEU A 940 5.08 -7.98 43.18
N LEU A 941 5.90 -8.91 43.68
CA LEU A 941 7.07 -9.43 42.98
C LEU A 941 7.04 -10.97 42.92
N THR A 942 7.60 -11.53 41.85
CA THR A 942 7.84 -12.97 41.74
C THR A 942 9.03 -13.40 42.61
N LYS A 943 9.10 -14.70 42.95
CA LYS A 943 10.26 -15.25 43.69
C LYS A 943 11.59 -14.99 42.98
N GLN A 944 11.61 -15.07 41.65
CA GLN A 944 12.81 -14.81 40.85
C GLN A 944 13.23 -13.34 40.94
N GLN A 945 12.28 -12.41 40.83
CA GLN A 945 12.55 -10.97 40.98
C GLN A 945 13.07 -10.61 42.38
N ILE A 946 12.52 -11.21 43.43
CA ILE A 946 13.00 -11.03 44.82
C ILE A 946 14.43 -11.57 44.97
N SER A 947 14.72 -12.73 44.39
CA SER A 947 16.05 -13.33 44.40
C SER A 947 17.08 -12.47 43.65
N ASP A 948 16.75 -12.04 42.43
CA ASP A 948 17.64 -11.20 41.63
C ASP A 948 17.89 -9.84 42.33
N LEU A 949 16.87 -9.25 42.97
CA LEU A 949 17.00 -8.03 43.77
C LEU A 949 17.90 -8.22 44.99
N ALA A 950 17.72 -9.30 45.74
CA ALA A 950 18.56 -9.62 46.90
C ALA A 950 20.04 -9.78 46.48
N ARG A 951 20.30 -10.51 45.39
CA ARG A 951 21.65 -10.70 44.83
C ARG A 951 22.27 -9.39 44.34
N TRP A 952 21.49 -8.53 43.70
CA TRP A 952 21.94 -7.21 43.25
C TRP A 952 22.34 -6.30 44.42
N LEU A 953 21.52 -6.23 45.49
CA LEU A 953 21.83 -5.47 46.70
C LEU A 953 23.12 -5.94 47.40
N ARG A 954 23.46 -7.23 47.24
CA ARG A 954 24.68 -7.85 47.78
C ARG A 954 25.91 -7.64 46.89
N GLY A 955 25.75 -6.99 45.73
CA GLY A 955 26.82 -6.79 44.75
C GLY A 955 27.22 -8.07 44.00
N GLU A 956 26.33 -9.06 43.91
CA GLU A 956 26.58 -10.29 43.15
C GLU A 956 26.43 -10.09 41.65
N LYS A 957 27.19 -10.85 40.85
CA LYS A 957 27.02 -10.87 39.40
C LYS A 957 25.72 -11.58 39.02
N LEU A 958 24.87 -10.87 38.29
CA LEU A 958 23.66 -11.41 37.69
C LEU A 958 23.99 -11.90 36.27
N GLU A 959 24.14 -13.22 36.11
CA GLU A 959 24.27 -13.88 34.79
C GLU A 959 22.92 -13.97 34.07
#